data_AF-A0A379FVJ8-F1
#
_entry.id   AF-A0A379FVJ8-F1
#
_cell.length_a   1.000
_cell.length_b   1.000
_cell.length_c   1.000
_cell.angle_alpha   90.00
_cell.angle_beta   90.00
_cell.angle_gamma   90.00
#
_symmetry.space_group_name_H-M   'P 1'
#
loop_
_entity.id
_entity.type
_entity.pdbx_description
1 polymer ?
#
loop_
_entity_poly.entity_id
_entity_poly.type
_entity_poly.pdbx_seq_one_letter_code
_entity_poly.pdbx_strand_id
1 'polypeptide(L)'
;MIGDNSIISSHGINRRDFMKLCTALAATMGLSGKAAAQIAESISDPARPPVIWIGAQECTGCTESLLCSTHPTLENLILDTISLEYHEVLSAAFGEQVEQNKHNAIEKYKGKYVLVVDGSIPLKDNGIYCMVAGKPIVEHIREVAEHAAAVIAIGSCASWGGVAAAGDNPTGAVGLNQVIKDKTVINIPGCPPNPHNFLATVAHLITFNRPPKLDSKNRPMFAYGRLIHEHCERRPHFDAGRFAKEFGDDGHREGWCLYHLGCKGPETYGNCSTLQFCDVGGVWPVAIGHPCYGCNEENVGFHKAIHQLASVENPTPRVDKPDVNNREGGQISSTAVGLIGGVVGLVAGVSVMAVRELGRQKRQQDTDSRGRITVNRRNFLKLSAGGALLAGSSPSLAGPENRPPIPNSLGMLYDSTLCIGCQACVTKCQDINHPERNPVGEQTWSNNDKLTPYTNNIIQVWSSGTGVNKDQEKDGYAYIKKQCMHCVDPNCVSVCPVQALKKDPKTGIVHYDASVCTGCRYCMVACPFNIPKYAYDDKFGAIHKCELCNQKGVERLDKGGLPGCVEVCPTGAVIFGTREELLAEAKRRLTFKVGDEYGYPRQTLHSNDPNVIKVPKYEAHVYGELEGGGTQVIVLSGVPYQNLGLPELEQLSTGARSEYVQHTLYKGMVLPLAALAGLSFLVYRNTKNDKHEGDDSNDDAS
;
A
#
# COMPACT_ATOMS: atom_id res chain seq x y z
N MET A 1 -44.65 1.14 -7.66
CA MET A 1 -43.82 1.51 -8.82
C MET A 1 -42.45 1.91 -8.29
N ILE A 2 -41.57 0.93 -8.09
CA ILE A 2 -40.14 1.11 -7.80
C ILE A 2 -39.49 0.38 -8.96
N GLY A 3 -38.71 1.11 -9.76
CA GLY A 3 -38.21 0.67 -11.06
C GLY A 3 -37.40 -0.62 -10.94
N ASP A 4 -37.71 -1.56 -11.82
CA ASP A 4 -36.98 -2.80 -12.02
C ASP A 4 -35.50 -2.53 -12.31
N ASN A 5 -34.63 -3.33 -11.69
CA ASN A 5 -33.21 -3.51 -12.03
C ASN A 5 -33.03 -4.18 -13.41
N SER A 6 -33.86 -3.85 -14.40
CA SER A 6 -33.95 -4.58 -15.67
C SER A 6 -32.76 -4.34 -16.61
N ILE A 7 -31.97 -3.29 -16.39
CA ILE A 7 -30.87 -2.91 -17.31
C ILE A 7 -29.67 -3.87 -17.22
N ILE A 8 -29.35 -4.36 -16.01
CA ILE A 8 -28.20 -5.26 -15.81
C ILE A 8 -28.54 -6.69 -16.30
N SER A 9 -29.81 -7.10 -16.14
CA SER A 9 -30.29 -8.39 -16.64
C SER A 9 -30.48 -8.43 -18.16
N SER A 10 -30.70 -7.28 -18.83
CA SER A 10 -30.96 -7.24 -20.27
C SER A 10 -29.69 -7.36 -21.14
N HIS A 11 -28.51 -7.18 -20.56
CA HIS A 11 -27.21 -7.25 -21.26
C HIS A 11 -26.40 -8.53 -20.92
N GLY A 12 -27.02 -9.51 -20.24
CA GLY A 12 -26.38 -10.80 -19.96
C GLY A 12 -25.38 -10.81 -18.80
N ILE A 13 -25.18 -9.69 -18.11
CA ILE A 13 -24.28 -9.61 -16.95
C ILE A 13 -25.04 -9.96 -15.68
N ASN A 14 -24.70 -11.10 -15.09
CA ASN A 14 -25.20 -11.49 -13.78
C ASN A 14 -24.70 -10.50 -12.70
N ARG A 15 -25.58 -10.09 -11.77
CA ARG A 15 -25.25 -9.23 -10.61
C ARG A 15 -23.96 -9.64 -9.88
N ARG A 16 -23.64 -10.92 -9.83
CA ARG A 16 -22.40 -11.47 -9.27
C ARG A 16 -21.16 -10.95 -10.00
N ASP A 17 -21.17 -10.97 -11.33
CA ASP A 17 -20.02 -10.57 -12.14
C ASP A 17 -19.84 -9.05 -12.14
N PHE A 18 -20.94 -8.30 -12.10
CA PHE A 18 -20.92 -6.86 -11.84
C PHE A 18 -20.30 -6.50 -10.47
N MET A 19 -20.65 -7.22 -9.41
CA MET A 19 -20.03 -7.00 -8.09
C MET A 19 -18.55 -7.41 -8.05
N LYS A 20 -18.15 -8.45 -8.80
CA LYS A 20 -16.73 -8.81 -8.95
C LYS A 20 -15.95 -7.68 -9.63
N LEU A 21 -16.50 -7.11 -10.71
CA LEU A 21 -15.92 -5.96 -11.41
C LEU A 21 -15.65 -4.80 -10.43
N CYS A 22 -16.68 -4.36 -9.71
CA CYS A 22 -16.55 -3.23 -8.78
C CYS A 22 -15.56 -3.52 -7.64
N THR A 23 -15.50 -4.79 -7.20
CA THR A 23 -14.54 -5.25 -6.19
C THR A 23 -13.11 -5.25 -6.73
N ALA A 24 -12.91 -5.69 -7.97
CA ALA A 24 -11.59 -5.70 -8.61
C ALA A 24 -11.05 -4.28 -8.81
N LEU A 25 -11.88 -3.36 -9.32
CA LEU A 25 -11.51 -1.94 -9.44
C LEU A 25 -11.15 -1.31 -8.07
N ALA A 26 -11.94 -1.58 -7.03
CA ALA A 26 -11.64 -1.12 -5.68
C ALA A 26 -10.32 -1.71 -5.16
N ALA A 27 -10.07 -3.00 -5.41
CA ALA A 27 -8.86 -3.69 -4.99
C ALA A 27 -7.61 -3.12 -5.68
N THR A 28 -7.67 -2.82 -6.99
CA THR A 28 -6.60 -2.17 -7.75
C THR A 28 -6.19 -0.84 -7.13
N MET A 29 -7.13 -0.11 -6.54
CA MET A 29 -6.87 1.16 -5.84
C MET A 29 -6.54 1.01 -4.35
N GLY A 30 -6.54 -0.22 -3.80
CA GLY A 30 -6.37 -0.46 -2.36
C GLY A 30 -7.52 0.08 -1.51
N LEU A 31 -8.74 0.18 -2.06
CA LEU A 31 -9.93 0.70 -1.37
C LEU A 31 -10.73 -0.41 -0.67
N SER A 32 -11.48 -0.03 0.37
CA SER A 32 -12.30 -0.97 1.17
C SER A 32 -13.53 -1.51 0.42
N GLY A 33 -14.15 -2.58 0.93
CA GLY A 33 -15.41 -3.12 0.38
C GLY A 33 -16.58 -2.11 0.35
N LYS A 34 -16.56 -1.08 1.19
CA LYS A 34 -17.54 0.03 1.12
C LYS A 34 -17.36 0.85 -0.16
N ALA A 35 -16.11 1.07 -0.59
CA ALA A 35 -15.83 1.75 -1.85
C ALA A 35 -16.27 0.92 -3.05
N ALA A 36 -16.13 -0.41 -3.00
CA ALA A 36 -16.67 -1.30 -4.05
C ALA A 36 -18.19 -1.15 -4.20
N ALA A 37 -18.93 -0.99 -3.09
CA ALA A 37 -20.37 -0.73 -3.15
C ALA A 37 -20.71 0.66 -3.72
N GLN A 38 -19.92 1.69 -3.39
CA GLN A 38 -20.09 3.03 -3.97
C GLN A 38 -19.80 3.05 -5.47
N ILE A 39 -18.74 2.35 -5.90
CA ILE A 39 -18.41 2.16 -7.32
C ILE A 39 -19.56 1.44 -8.03
N ALA A 40 -20.12 0.39 -7.42
CA ALA A 40 -21.27 -0.33 -7.96
C ALA A 40 -22.50 0.58 -8.12
N GLU A 41 -22.79 1.44 -7.13
CA GLU A 41 -23.90 2.38 -7.19
C GLU A 41 -23.71 3.42 -8.30
N SER A 42 -22.52 4.02 -8.41
CA SER A 42 -22.22 5.04 -9.43
C SER A 42 -22.14 4.48 -10.86
N ILE A 43 -21.60 3.27 -11.06
CA ILE A 43 -21.57 2.62 -12.37
C ILE A 43 -22.98 2.15 -12.79
N SER A 44 -23.87 1.87 -11.83
CA SER A 44 -25.25 1.48 -12.12
C SER A 44 -26.19 2.64 -12.47
N ASP A 45 -25.69 3.89 -12.48
CA ASP A 45 -26.48 5.04 -12.92
C ASP A 45 -26.85 4.90 -14.41
N PRO A 46 -28.14 4.97 -14.80
CA PRO A 46 -28.54 4.88 -16.20
C PRO A 46 -27.93 5.97 -17.08
N ALA A 47 -27.52 7.12 -16.52
CA ALA A 47 -26.80 8.16 -17.24
C ALA A 47 -25.28 7.91 -17.18
N ARG A 48 -24.77 7.10 -18.12
CA ARG A 48 -23.34 6.78 -18.22
C ARG A 48 -22.47 8.05 -18.43
N PRO A 49 -21.36 8.20 -17.72
CA PRO A 49 -20.47 9.36 -17.84
C PRO A 49 -19.88 9.49 -19.26
N PRO A 50 -19.94 10.69 -19.88
CA PRO A 50 -19.45 10.90 -21.24
C PRO A 50 -17.92 11.01 -21.28
N VAL A 51 -17.32 10.36 -22.27
CA VAL A 51 -15.87 10.39 -22.53
C VAL A 51 -15.62 10.80 -23.98
N ILE A 52 -14.68 11.73 -24.18
CA ILE A 52 -14.17 12.13 -25.49
C ILE A 52 -12.68 11.75 -25.54
N TRP A 53 -12.31 10.91 -26.51
CA TRP A 53 -10.96 10.42 -26.70
C TRP A 53 -10.36 10.99 -28.00
N ILE A 54 -9.24 11.70 -27.89
CA ILE A 54 -8.55 12.31 -29.03
C ILE A 54 -7.14 11.71 -29.18
N GLY A 55 -6.85 11.16 -30.36
CA GLY A 55 -5.49 10.76 -30.76
C GLY A 55 -4.71 11.95 -31.32
N ALA A 56 -3.43 12.07 -30.96
CA ALA A 56 -2.52 13.08 -31.47
C ALA A 56 -1.39 12.50 -32.33
N GLN A 57 -0.18 12.36 -31.78
CA GLN A 57 0.88 11.54 -32.39
C GLN A 57 0.99 10.23 -31.61
N GLU A 58 -0.04 9.40 -31.76
CA GLU A 58 -0.17 8.09 -31.13
C GLU A 58 0.27 6.95 -32.06
N CYS A 59 0.47 5.79 -31.46
CA CYS A 59 0.59 4.52 -32.17
C CYS A 59 -0.63 3.62 -31.96
N THR A 60 -1.69 4.15 -31.35
CA THR A 60 -2.95 3.46 -30.99
C THR A 60 -2.79 2.33 -29.95
N GLY A 61 -1.56 2.03 -29.50
CA GLY A 61 -1.30 1.02 -28.47
C GLY A 61 -2.00 1.30 -27.13
N CYS A 62 -2.28 2.57 -26.80
CA CYS A 62 -3.06 2.91 -25.60
C CYS A 62 -4.51 2.46 -25.73
N THR A 63 -5.14 2.67 -26.90
CA THR A 63 -6.48 2.13 -27.21
C THR A 63 -6.47 0.61 -27.21
N GLU A 64 -5.49 -0.02 -27.86
CA GLU A 64 -5.36 -1.49 -27.89
C GLU A 64 -5.21 -2.12 -26.51
N SER A 65 -4.66 -1.39 -25.53
CA SER A 65 -4.59 -1.87 -24.15
C SER A 65 -5.99 -2.18 -23.58
N LEU A 66 -7.03 -1.45 -24.00
CA LEU A 66 -8.40 -1.68 -23.56
C LEU A 66 -8.96 -3.02 -24.06
N LEU A 67 -8.50 -3.53 -25.21
CA LEU A 67 -8.90 -4.86 -25.70
C LEU A 67 -8.37 -6.00 -24.83
N CYS A 68 -7.35 -5.72 -24.00
CA CYS A 68 -6.77 -6.67 -23.04
C CYS A 68 -7.33 -6.50 -21.61
N SER A 69 -8.31 -5.62 -21.41
CA SER A 69 -8.95 -5.42 -20.11
C SER A 69 -9.95 -6.53 -19.78
N THR A 70 -10.07 -6.90 -18.50
CA THR A 70 -11.02 -7.93 -18.07
C THR A 70 -12.02 -7.43 -17.03
N HIS A 71 -11.74 -6.29 -16.38
CA HIS A 71 -12.58 -5.75 -15.32
C HIS A 71 -12.54 -4.20 -15.29
N PRO A 72 -13.33 -3.52 -16.15
CA PRO A 72 -14.25 -4.08 -17.14
C PRO A 72 -13.54 -4.53 -18.41
N THR A 73 -14.18 -5.41 -19.20
CA THR A 73 -13.83 -5.64 -20.60
C THR A 73 -14.25 -4.44 -21.47
N LEU A 74 -13.74 -4.33 -22.71
CA LEU A 74 -14.05 -3.20 -23.59
C LEU A 74 -15.56 -3.07 -23.86
N GLU A 75 -16.25 -4.17 -24.12
CA GLU A 75 -17.70 -4.16 -24.35
C GLU A 75 -18.47 -3.66 -23.13
N ASN A 76 -18.13 -4.13 -21.93
CA ASN A 76 -18.76 -3.68 -20.69
C ASN A 76 -18.37 -2.22 -20.35
N LEU A 77 -17.18 -1.79 -20.76
CA LEU A 77 -16.74 -0.40 -20.62
C LEU A 77 -17.66 0.52 -21.42
N ILE A 78 -17.83 0.27 -22.72
CA ILE A 78 -18.56 1.17 -23.63
C ILE A 78 -20.08 1.02 -23.58
N LEU A 79 -20.59 -0.12 -23.10
CA LEU A 79 -22.04 -0.36 -22.98
C LEU A 79 -22.57 -0.03 -21.60
N ASP A 80 -21.82 -0.35 -20.53
CA ASP A 80 -22.34 -0.29 -19.16
C ASP A 80 -21.62 0.75 -18.27
N THR A 81 -20.34 1.07 -18.55
CA THR A 81 -19.54 1.87 -17.62
C THR A 81 -19.46 3.36 -18.00
N ILE A 82 -19.19 3.64 -19.27
CA ILE A 82 -19.07 5.01 -19.82
C ILE A 82 -19.88 5.13 -21.10
N SER A 83 -20.19 6.36 -21.49
CA SER A 83 -20.62 6.68 -22.85
C SER A 83 -19.40 7.20 -23.62
N LEU A 84 -18.84 6.38 -24.50
CA LEU A 84 -17.71 6.78 -25.36
C LEU A 84 -18.25 7.58 -26.55
N GLU A 85 -18.39 8.90 -26.37
CA GLU A 85 -19.09 9.80 -27.29
C GLU A 85 -18.26 10.11 -28.55
N TYR A 86 -16.93 10.06 -28.43
CA TYR A 86 -16.02 10.24 -29.56
C TYR A 86 -14.76 9.42 -29.35
N HIS A 87 -14.45 8.58 -30.34
CA HIS A 87 -13.22 7.80 -30.42
C HIS A 87 -13.06 7.31 -31.87
N GLU A 88 -12.04 7.78 -32.59
CA GLU A 88 -11.93 7.56 -34.05
C GLU A 88 -11.81 6.08 -34.44
N VAL A 89 -11.10 5.26 -33.65
CA VAL A 89 -10.93 3.82 -33.93
C VAL A 89 -12.24 3.02 -33.86
N LEU A 90 -13.17 3.38 -32.96
CA LEU A 90 -14.38 2.60 -32.67
C LEU A 90 -15.67 3.26 -33.19
N SER A 91 -15.59 4.51 -33.65
CA SER A 91 -16.74 5.23 -34.18
C SER A 91 -17.26 4.58 -35.46
N ALA A 92 -18.57 4.34 -35.51
CA ALA A 92 -19.23 3.91 -36.75
C ALA A 92 -19.31 5.05 -37.78
N ALA A 93 -19.43 6.30 -37.32
CA ALA A 93 -19.42 7.47 -38.18
C ALA A 93 -17.97 7.85 -38.57
N PHE A 94 -17.81 8.43 -39.75
CA PHE A 94 -16.52 8.89 -40.30
C PHE A 94 -16.67 10.27 -40.96
N GLY A 95 -15.56 10.93 -41.29
CA GLY A 95 -15.55 12.21 -42.02
C GLY A 95 -16.34 13.32 -41.31
N GLU A 96 -17.19 14.03 -42.05
CA GLU A 96 -17.98 15.13 -41.50
C GLU A 96 -18.96 14.69 -40.41
N GLN A 97 -19.49 13.46 -40.50
CA GLN A 97 -20.47 12.96 -39.53
C GLN A 97 -19.84 12.74 -38.15
N VAL A 98 -18.59 12.26 -38.09
CA VAL A 98 -17.91 12.06 -36.80
C VAL A 98 -17.46 13.39 -36.18
N GLU A 99 -17.07 14.37 -37.00
CA GLU A 99 -16.80 15.73 -36.54
C GLU A 99 -18.05 16.42 -36.00
N GLN A 100 -19.21 16.23 -36.67
CA GLN A 100 -20.48 16.71 -36.15
C GLN A 100 -20.85 16.04 -34.82
N ASN A 101 -20.61 14.74 -34.68
CA ASN A 101 -20.83 14.01 -33.42
C ASN A 101 -19.94 14.56 -32.29
N LYS A 102 -18.67 14.87 -32.58
CA LYS A 102 -17.76 15.52 -31.62
C LYS A 102 -18.31 16.85 -31.13
N HIS A 103 -18.69 17.76 -32.03
CA HIS A 103 -19.26 19.06 -31.66
C HIS A 103 -20.56 18.90 -30.85
N ASN A 104 -21.44 17.99 -31.27
CA ASN A 104 -22.68 17.70 -30.54
C ASN A 104 -22.40 17.18 -29.12
N ALA A 105 -21.41 16.33 -28.94
CA ALA A 105 -21.02 15.79 -27.63
C ALA A 105 -20.44 16.87 -26.71
N ILE A 106 -19.57 17.75 -27.24
CA ILE A 106 -19.00 18.87 -26.48
C ILE A 106 -20.10 19.78 -25.94
N GLU A 107 -21.06 20.18 -26.79
CA GLU A 107 -22.14 21.07 -26.38
C GLU A 107 -23.15 20.38 -25.45
N LYS A 108 -23.53 19.14 -25.73
CA LYS A 108 -24.48 18.37 -24.91
C LYS A 108 -23.94 18.08 -23.51
N TYR A 109 -22.64 17.81 -23.38
CA TYR A 109 -22.01 17.38 -22.13
C TYR A 109 -21.03 18.40 -21.56
N LYS A 110 -21.13 19.66 -21.96
CA LYS A 110 -20.29 20.77 -21.50
C LYS A 110 -20.12 20.76 -19.97
N GLY A 111 -18.87 20.71 -19.50
CA GLY A 111 -18.51 20.66 -18.08
C GLY A 111 -18.70 19.30 -17.39
N LYS A 112 -19.06 18.24 -18.13
CA LYS A 112 -19.36 16.92 -17.57
C LYS A 112 -18.49 15.79 -18.11
N TYR A 113 -17.94 15.93 -19.32
CA TYR A 113 -17.16 14.85 -19.95
C TYR A 113 -15.72 14.80 -19.46
N VAL A 114 -15.15 13.59 -19.51
CA VAL A 114 -13.72 13.36 -19.34
C VAL A 114 -13.06 13.42 -20.72
N LEU A 115 -12.05 14.28 -20.86
CA LEU A 115 -11.17 14.29 -22.02
C LEU A 115 -10.02 13.31 -21.78
N VAL A 116 -9.83 12.37 -22.71
CA VAL A 116 -8.67 11.48 -22.76
C VAL A 116 -7.87 11.82 -24.01
N VAL A 117 -6.56 11.99 -23.87
CA VAL A 117 -5.65 12.20 -24.99
C VAL A 117 -4.56 11.14 -24.95
N ASP A 118 -4.32 10.46 -26.08
CA ASP A 118 -3.15 9.63 -26.32
C ASP A 118 -2.27 10.22 -27.42
N GLY A 119 -0.97 9.90 -27.37
CA GLY A 119 0.02 10.49 -28.26
C GLY A 119 0.56 11.85 -27.81
N SER A 120 1.72 12.25 -28.35
CA SER A 120 2.32 13.56 -28.08
C SER A 120 1.70 14.64 -28.96
N ILE A 121 1.86 15.91 -28.56
CA ILE A 121 1.32 17.05 -29.32
C ILE A 121 2.48 17.76 -30.04
N PRO A 122 2.51 17.81 -31.38
CA PRO A 122 3.56 18.51 -32.11
C PRO A 122 3.28 20.02 -32.15
N LEU A 123 4.25 20.83 -31.73
CA LEU A 123 4.11 22.30 -31.72
C LEU A 123 4.98 23.00 -32.77
N LYS A 124 5.95 22.30 -33.37
CA LYS A 124 6.84 22.90 -34.37
C LYS A 124 6.08 23.25 -35.64
N ASP A 125 6.56 24.28 -36.35
CA ASP A 125 6.00 24.76 -37.63
C ASP A 125 4.48 24.98 -37.58
N ASN A 126 4.01 25.57 -36.47
CA ASN A 126 2.61 25.86 -36.19
C ASN A 126 1.70 24.61 -36.10
N GLY A 127 2.26 23.46 -35.71
CA GLY A 127 1.50 22.25 -35.39
C GLY A 127 1.08 21.40 -36.59
N ILE A 128 1.60 21.68 -37.79
CA ILE A 128 1.20 21.01 -39.05
C ILE A 128 1.51 19.51 -39.11
N TYR A 129 2.30 18.99 -38.16
CA TYR A 129 2.74 17.59 -38.15
C TYR A 129 1.65 16.60 -37.74
N CYS A 130 0.53 17.07 -37.20
CA CYS A 130 -0.69 16.27 -37.04
C CYS A 130 -1.91 17.14 -37.33
N MET A 131 -2.57 16.86 -38.44
CA MET A 131 -3.72 17.62 -38.96
C MET A 131 -4.92 16.67 -39.07
N VAL A 132 -6.00 17.00 -38.36
CA VAL A 132 -7.28 16.28 -38.44
C VAL A 132 -8.32 17.28 -38.95
N ALA A 133 -9.15 16.85 -39.90
CA ALA A 133 -10.17 17.71 -40.53
C ALA A 133 -9.64 19.09 -41.01
N GLY A 134 -8.38 19.15 -41.45
CA GLY A 134 -7.73 20.37 -41.93
C GLY A 134 -7.24 21.35 -40.85
N LYS A 135 -7.30 20.99 -39.56
CA LYS A 135 -6.79 21.80 -38.45
C LYS A 135 -5.67 21.09 -37.68
N PRO A 136 -4.71 21.82 -37.10
CA PRO A 136 -3.72 21.24 -36.19
C PRO A 136 -4.39 20.56 -34.99
N ILE A 137 -3.94 19.37 -34.62
CA ILE A 137 -4.57 18.60 -33.54
C ILE A 137 -4.57 19.33 -32.19
N VAL A 138 -3.58 20.20 -31.97
CA VAL A 138 -3.49 21.04 -30.77
C VAL A 138 -4.70 21.99 -30.62
N GLU A 139 -5.32 22.41 -31.73
CA GLU A 139 -6.52 23.24 -31.70
C GLU A 139 -7.73 22.44 -31.23
N HIS A 140 -7.93 21.24 -31.78
CA HIS A 140 -8.99 20.32 -31.34
C HIS A 140 -8.85 19.99 -29.85
N ILE A 141 -7.63 19.67 -29.38
CA ILE A 141 -7.38 19.36 -27.97
C ILE A 141 -7.74 20.55 -27.07
N ARG A 142 -7.37 21.78 -27.44
CA ARG A 142 -7.68 22.99 -26.65
C ARG A 142 -9.19 23.25 -26.58
N GLU A 143 -9.87 23.16 -27.72
CA GLU A 143 -11.33 23.33 -27.81
C GLU A 143 -12.06 22.34 -26.89
N VAL A 144 -11.69 21.05 -26.97
CA VAL A 144 -12.34 20.03 -26.14
C VAL A 144 -11.91 20.15 -24.67
N ALA A 145 -10.67 20.53 -24.38
CA ALA A 145 -10.19 20.69 -23.02
C ALA A 145 -10.88 21.83 -22.28
N GLU A 146 -11.26 22.92 -22.96
CA GLU A 146 -11.91 24.10 -22.37
C GLU A 146 -13.14 23.71 -21.53
N HIS A 147 -13.95 22.76 -22.01
CA HIS A 147 -15.19 22.37 -21.35
C HIS A 147 -15.13 20.99 -20.66
N ALA A 148 -13.97 20.35 -20.59
CA ALA A 148 -13.81 19.07 -19.90
C ALA A 148 -13.93 19.21 -18.36
N ALA A 149 -14.57 18.23 -17.72
CA ALA A 149 -14.63 18.11 -16.26
C ALA A 149 -13.30 17.60 -15.67
N ALA A 150 -12.65 16.68 -16.38
CA ALA A 150 -11.33 16.16 -16.06
C ALA A 150 -10.55 15.89 -17.36
N VAL A 151 -9.22 15.99 -17.29
CA VAL A 151 -8.32 15.77 -18.42
C VAL A 151 -7.30 14.69 -18.05
N ILE A 152 -7.21 13.64 -18.86
CA ILE A 152 -6.31 12.51 -18.68
C ILE A 152 -5.34 12.42 -19.87
N ALA A 153 -4.05 12.37 -19.56
CA ALA A 153 -3.01 12.00 -20.52
C ALA A 153 -2.71 10.51 -20.35
N ILE A 154 -3.19 9.68 -21.30
CA ILE A 154 -2.92 8.23 -21.27
C ILE A 154 -1.69 7.90 -22.10
N GLY A 155 -0.78 7.15 -21.50
CA GLY A 155 0.50 6.76 -22.08
C GLY A 155 1.59 7.81 -21.94
N SER A 156 2.83 7.36 -22.11
CA SER A 156 4.02 8.20 -21.91
C SER A 156 4.14 9.32 -22.94
N CYS A 157 3.62 9.13 -24.16
CA CYS A 157 3.60 10.17 -25.20
C CYS A 157 2.74 11.38 -24.77
N ALA A 158 1.52 11.15 -24.29
CA ALA A 158 0.67 12.23 -23.79
C ALA A 158 1.17 12.78 -22.45
N SER A 159 1.76 11.94 -21.59
CA SER A 159 2.21 12.38 -20.26
C SER A 159 3.42 13.32 -20.32
N TRP A 160 4.39 13.06 -21.19
CA TRP A 160 5.65 13.85 -21.28
C TRP A 160 6.34 13.82 -22.65
N GLY A 161 5.64 13.47 -23.73
CA GLY A 161 6.18 13.45 -25.09
C GLY A 161 6.63 12.06 -25.56
N GLY A 162 7.08 11.20 -24.64
CA GLY A 162 7.38 9.78 -24.92
C GLY A 162 8.41 9.59 -26.03
N VAL A 163 8.23 8.55 -26.85
CA VAL A 163 9.17 8.21 -27.93
C VAL A 163 9.20 9.26 -29.05
N ALA A 164 8.07 9.91 -29.33
CA ALA A 164 7.96 10.91 -30.40
C ALA A 164 8.75 12.19 -30.09
N ALA A 165 8.98 12.48 -28.80
CA ALA A 165 9.80 13.60 -28.35
C ALA A 165 11.27 13.23 -28.09
N ALA A 166 11.65 11.96 -28.24
CA ALA A 166 13.02 11.52 -28.02
C ALA A 166 13.97 11.93 -29.15
N GLY A 167 15.28 11.85 -28.91
CA GLY A 167 16.31 12.22 -29.89
C GLY A 167 16.25 13.69 -30.26
N ASP A 168 16.28 14.01 -31.56
CA ASP A 168 16.27 15.38 -32.06
C ASP A 168 14.88 16.06 -32.01
N ASN A 169 13.84 15.34 -31.54
CA ASN A 169 12.45 15.79 -31.48
C ASN A 169 11.99 16.52 -32.77
N PRO A 170 11.87 15.81 -33.90
CA PRO A 170 11.72 16.42 -35.22
C PRO A 170 10.52 17.36 -35.37
N THR A 171 9.43 17.06 -34.65
CA THR A 171 8.13 17.76 -34.73
C THR A 171 7.88 18.70 -33.55
N GLY A 172 8.84 18.86 -32.64
CA GLY A 172 8.62 19.60 -31.38
C GLY A 172 7.46 19.03 -30.57
N ALA A 173 7.42 17.69 -30.46
CA ALA A 173 6.47 16.93 -29.68
C ALA A 173 6.60 17.24 -28.19
N VAL A 174 5.47 17.44 -27.53
CA VAL A 174 5.37 17.71 -26.07
C VAL A 174 4.27 16.88 -25.42
N GLY A 175 4.31 16.74 -24.10
CA GLY A 175 3.21 16.18 -23.33
C GLY A 175 2.04 17.17 -23.15
N LEU A 176 0.86 16.64 -22.84
CA LEU A 176 -0.39 17.39 -22.68
C LEU A 176 -0.31 18.49 -21.63
N ASN A 177 0.46 18.26 -20.55
CA ASN A 177 0.76 19.24 -19.50
C ASN A 177 1.43 20.52 -20.02
N GLN A 178 2.03 20.48 -21.21
CA GLN A 178 2.65 21.63 -21.85
C GLN A 178 1.65 22.43 -22.71
N VAL A 179 0.56 21.80 -23.13
CA VAL A 179 -0.50 22.39 -23.95
C VAL A 179 -1.63 22.96 -23.09
N ILE A 180 -2.04 22.23 -22.06
CA ILE A 180 -3.10 22.60 -21.11
C ILE A 180 -2.45 23.06 -19.81
N LYS A 181 -2.68 24.33 -19.44
CA LYS A 181 -2.01 24.99 -18.30
C LYS A 181 -2.98 25.45 -17.22
N ASP A 182 -4.25 25.61 -17.58
CA ASP A 182 -5.35 26.12 -16.76
C ASP A 182 -6.09 25.00 -16.00
N LYS A 183 -5.82 23.72 -16.33
CA LYS A 183 -6.43 22.56 -15.68
C LYS A 183 -5.37 21.56 -15.22
N THR A 184 -5.68 20.85 -14.15
CA THR A 184 -4.88 19.69 -13.70
C THR A 184 -5.07 18.54 -14.68
N VAL A 185 -3.98 18.13 -15.31
CA VAL A 185 -3.92 16.95 -16.17
C VAL A 185 -3.43 15.76 -15.36
N ILE A 186 -4.19 14.67 -15.38
CA ILE A 186 -3.84 13.40 -14.71
C ILE A 186 -3.00 12.57 -15.67
N ASN A 187 -1.77 12.23 -15.26
CA ASN A 187 -0.84 11.46 -16.08
C ASN A 187 -0.95 9.97 -15.77
N ILE A 188 -1.23 9.16 -16.78
CA ILE A 188 -1.28 7.68 -16.68
C ILE A 188 -0.26 7.08 -17.64
N PRO A 189 1.03 7.12 -17.28
CA PRO A 189 2.10 6.75 -18.18
C PRO A 189 2.33 5.25 -18.32
N GLY A 190 3.09 4.90 -19.37
CA GLY A 190 3.34 3.54 -19.84
C GLY A 190 3.24 3.48 -21.37
N CYS A 191 3.84 2.47 -21.99
CA CYS A 191 3.89 2.38 -23.44
C CYS A 191 3.48 0.99 -23.98
N PRO A 192 2.20 0.58 -23.83
CA PRO A 192 1.12 1.30 -23.12
C PRO A 192 1.08 1.00 -21.61
N PRO A 193 0.33 1.78 -20.79
CA PRO A 193 0.03 1.40 -19.41
C PRO A 193 -0.82 0.12 -19.36
N ASN A 194 -0.84 -0.56 -18.21
CA ASN A 194 -1.88 -1.55 -17.95
C ASN A 194 -3.25 -0.84 -17.99
N PRO A 195 -4.26 -1.36 -18.72
CA PRO A 195 -5.54 -0.68 -18.90
C PRO A 195 -6.26 -0.39 -17.59
N HIS A 196 -6.08 -1.23 -16.56
CA HIS A 196 -6.74 -1.04 -15.27
C HIS A 196 -6.23 0.19 -14.50
N ASN A 197 -5.02 0.69 -14.80
CA ASN A 197 -4.55 1.96 -14.25
C ASN A 197 -5.41 3.14 -14.73
N PHE A 198 -5.83 3.10 -16.00
CA PHE A 198 -6.76 4.06 -16.57
C PHE A 198 -8.19 3.84 -16.06
N LEU A 199 -8.69 2.60 -16.18
CA LEU A 199 -10.08 2.26 -15.84
C LEU A 199 -10.41 2.54 -14.36
N ALA A 200 -9.50 2.21 -13.44
CA ALA A 200 -9.69 2.50 -12.02
C ALA A 200 -9.66 4.01 -11.73
N THR A 201 -8.84 4.77 -12.45
CA THR A 201 -8.81 6.24 -12.32
C THR A 201 -10.11 6.88 -12.81
N VAL A 202 -10.65 6.42 -13.94
CA VAL A 202 -11.95 6.84 -14.47
C VAL A 202 -13.08 6.45 -13.50
N ALA A 203 -13.09 5.22 -13.00
CA ALA A 203 -14.07 4.76 -12.01
C ALA A 203 -14.03 5.63 -10.74
N HIS A 204 -12.83 6.00 -10.26
CA HIS A 204 -12.69 6.89 -9.10
C HIS A 204 -13.24 8.29 -9.37
N LEU A 205 -12.94 8.87 -10.54
CA LEU A 205 -13.46 10.17 -10.94
C LEU A 205 -14.99 10.19 -10.98
N ILE A 206 -15.59 9.15 -11.58
CA ILE A 206 -17.04 9.00 -11.67
C ILE A 206 -17.66 8.83 -10.29
N THR A 207 -17.08 7.95 -9.46
CA THR A 207 -17.67 7.56 -8.17
C THR A 207 -17.56 8.67 -7.12
N PHE A 208 -16.42 9.36 -7.08
CA PHE A 208 -16.11 10.30 -6.00
C PHE A 208 -16.09 11.76 -6.45
N ASN A 209 -16.34 12.02 -7.73
CA ASN A 209 -16.30 13.35 -8.34
C ASN A 209 -14.99 14.12 -8.05
N ARG A 210 -13.88 13.39 -7.98
CA ARG A 210 -12.52 13.90 -7.71
C ARG A 210 -11.45 12.90 -8.16
N PRO A 211 -10.24 13.36 -8.52
CA PRO A 211 -9.16 12.44 -8.88
C PRO A 211 -8.72 11.58 -7.69
N PRO A 212 -8.12 10.40 -7.94
CA PRO A 212 -7.39 9.67 -6.91
C PRO A 212 -6.21 10.50 -6.40
N LYS A 213 -5.60 10.10 -5.28
CA LYS A 213 -4.39 10.78 -4.77
C LYS A 213 -3.28 10.71 -5.82
N LEU A 214 -2.70 11.85 -6.17
CA LEU A 214 -1.65 11.98 -7.18
C LEU A 214 -0.28 12.24 -6.53
N ASP A 215 0.79 11.85 -7.21
CA ASP A 215 2.17 12.23 -6.87
C ASP A 215 2.54 13.61 -7.43
N SER A 216 3.79 14.03 -7.25
CA SER A 216 4.30 15.33 -7.73
C SER A 216 4.33 15.46 -9.26
N LYS A 217 4.18 14.37 -10.01
CA LYS A 217 4.05 14.34 -11.48
C LYS A 217 2.60 14.14 -11.92
N ASN A 218 1.62 14.36 -11.04
CA ASN A 218 0.20 14.13 -11.27
C ASN A 218 -0.16 12.68 -11.66
N ARG A 219 0.62 11.68 -11.22
CA ARG A 219 0.34 10.26 -11.47
C ARG A 219 -0.44 9.64 -10.32
N PRO A 220 -1.43 8.77 -10.56
CA PRO A 220 -2.16 8.09 -9.49
C PRO A 220 -1.24 7.25 -8.59
N MET A 221 -1.20 7.56 -7.28
CA MET A 221 -0.30 6.93 -6.31
C MET A 221 -0.49 5.41 -6.18
N PHE A 222 -1.69 4.89 -6.44
CA PHE A 222 -1.96 3.46 -6.37
C PHE A 222 -1.20 2.66 -7.45
N ALA A 223 -0.91 3.29 -8.60
CA ALA A 223 -0.22 2.66 -9.72
C ALA A 223 1.26 3.07 -9.82
N TYR A 224 1.59 4.30 -9.42
CA TYR A 224 2.92 4.90 -9.66
C TYR A 224 3.63 5.36 -8.38
N GLY A 225 3.13 5.03 -7.19
CA GLY A 225 3.69 5.50 -5.92
C GLY A 225 4.96 4.80 -5.44
N ARG A 226 5.54 3.86 -6.22
CA ARG A 226 6.74 3.10 -5.84
C ARG A 226 7.61 2.77 -7.06
N LEU A 227 8.93 2.71 -6.86
CA LEU A 227 9.88 2.15 -7.82
C LEU A 227 9.63 0.66 -8.05
N ILE A 228 9.71 0.21 -9.30
CA ILE A 228 9.54 -1.21 -9.65
C ILE A 228 10.54 -2.09 -8.89
N HIS A 229 11.80 -1.66 -8.76
CA HIS A 229 12.85 -2.42 -8.06
C HIS A 229 12.58 -2.64 -6.57
N GLU A 230 11.83 -1.75 -5.92
CA GLU A 230 11.49 -1.86 -4.50
C GLU A 230 10.30 -2.81 -4.24
N HIS A 231 9.72 -3.39 -5.30
CA HIS A 231 8.66 -4.40 -5.23
C HIS A 231 8.81 -5.49 -6.31
N CYS A 232 10.05 -5.83 -6.67
CA CYS A 232 10.36 -6.82 -7.71
C CYS A 232 10.64 -8.20 -7.09
N GLU A 233 10.05 -9.26 -7.65
CA GLU A 233 10.24 -10.64 -7.21
C GLU A 233 11.65 -11.16 -7.46
N ARG A 234 12.40 -10.55 -8.39
CA ARG A 234 13.82 -10.88 -8.65
C ARG A 234 14.80 -10.09 -7.75
N ARG A 235 14.30 -9.22 -6.87
CA ARG A 235 15.11 -8.48 -5.88
C ARG A 235 16.02 -9.41 -5.06
N PRO A 236 15.58 -10.60 -4.62
CA PRO A 236 16.47 -11.60 -4.06
C PRO A 236 17.73 -11.93 -4.85
N HIS A 237 17.62 -12.10 -6.16
CA HIS A 237 18.77 -12.40 -7.01
C HIS A 237 19.69 -11.18 -7.12
N PHE A 238 19.13 -9.97 -7.18
CA PHE A 238 19.90 -8.73 -7.14
C PHE A 238 20.70 -8.64 -5.85
N ASP A 239 20.03 -8.83 -4.71
CA ASP A 239 20.64 -8.80 -3.39
C ASP A 239 21.74 -9.87 -3.25
N ALA A 240 21.54 -11.02 -3.90
CA ALA A 240 22.46 -12.14 -3.89
C ALA A 240 23.69 -12.03 -4.80
N GLY A 241 23.77 -10.99 -5.62
CA GLY A 241 24.78 -10.90 -6.68
C GLY A 241 24.57 -11.91 -7.81
N ARG A 242 23.38 -12.53 -7.91
CA ARG A 242 23.01 -13.50 -8.94
C ARG A 242 22.39 -12.77 -10.11
N PHE A 243 23.17 -12.60 -11.17
CA PHE A 243 22.77 -11.82 -12.32
C PHE A 243 22.91 -12.63 -13.59
N ALA A 244 21.90 -12.53 -14.45
CA ALA A 244 22.05 -12.87 -15.86
C ALA A 244 23.06 -11.91 -16.49
N LYS A 245 23.95 -12.43 -17.33
CA LYS A 245 25.00 -11.69 -18.06
C LYS A 245 24.67 -11.60 -19.55
N GLU A 246 24.01 -12.61 -20.08
CA GLU A 246 23.47 -12.64 -21.44
C GLU A 246 22.14 -13.39 -21.50
N PHE A 247 21.36 -13.13 -22.56
CA PHE A 247 20.13 -13.88 -22.78
C PHE A 247 20.47 -15.34 -23.13
N GLY A 248 19.97 -16.27 -22.33
CA GLY A 248 20.12 -17.71 -22.54
C GLY A 248 21.20 -18.36 -21.68
N ASP A 249 22.00 -17.58 -20.93
CA ASP A 249 22.91 -18.16 -19.93
C ASP A 249 22.15 -18.87 -18.80
N ASP A 250 22.87 -19.62 -17.98
CA ASP A 250 22.28 -20.39 -16.89
C ASP A 250 21.54 -19.49 -15.87
N GLY A 251 22.08 -18.30 -15.57
CA GLY A 251 21.41 -17.36 -14.68
C GLY A 251 20.08 -16.84 -15.24
N HIS A 252 20.05 -16.53 -16.53
CA HIS A 252 18.86 -16.10 -17.26
C HIS A 252 17.80 -17.21 -17.29
N ARG A 253 18.21 -18.44 -17.59
CA ARG A 253 17.35 -19.64 -17.63
C ARG A 253 16.76 -19.97 -16.26
N GLU A 254 17.48 -19.69 -15.18
CA GLU A 254 17.02 -19.86 -13.79
C GLU A 254 16.30 -18.62 -13.21
N GLY A 255 16.00 -17.61 -14.05
CA GLY A 255 15.20 -16.46 -13.62
C GLY A 255 15.92 -15.46 -12.73
N TRP A 256 17.26 -15.35 -12.84
CA TRP A 256 18.05 -14.42 -12.03
C TRP A 256 17.81 -12.94 -12.36
N CYS A 257 18.38 -12.05 -11.55
CA CYS A 257 18.20 -10.62 -11.73
C CYS A 257 18.80 -10.14 -13.06
N LEU A 258 18.04 -9.29 -13.75
CA LEU A 258 18.38 -8.75 -15.07
C LEU A 258 19.09 -7.39 -15.02
N TYR A 259 19.61 -6.99 -13.85
CA TYR A 259 20.23 -5.68 -13.67
C TYR A 259 21.39 -5.45 -14.64
N HIS A 260 22.30 -6.41 -14.78
CA HIS A 260 23.42 -6.32 -15.72
C HIS A 260 23.04 -6.43 -17.19
N LEU A 261 21.80 -6.85 -17.50
CA LEU A 261 21.24 -6.74 -18.86
C LEU A 261 20.67 -5.34 -19.14
N GLY A 262 20.68 -4.43 -18.16
CA GLY A 262 20.24 -3.04 -18.29
C GLY A 262 18.84 -2.74 -17.73
N CYS A 263 18.37 -3.53 -16.75
CA CYS A 263 17.06 -3.31 -16.14
C CYS A 263 16.94 -1.91 -15.51
N LYS A 264 15.95 -1.13 -15.97
CA LYS A 264 15.63 0.24 -15.50
C LYS A 264 14.69 0.31 -14.30
N GLY A 265 14.27 -0.84 -13.77
CA GLY A 265 13.42 -0.91 -12.58
C GLY A 265 13.89 -0.06 -11.37
N PRO A 266 15.20 0.11 -11.11
CA PRO A 266 15.70 0.95 -10.02
C PRO A 266 15.39 2.44 -10.12
N GLU A 267 15.06 2.95 -11.29
CA GLU A 267 14.80 4.37 -11.57
C GLU A 267 13.47 4.57 -12.31
N THR A 268 12.56 3.59 -12.24
CA THR A 268 11.26 3.63 -12.93
C THR A 268 10.13 3.38 -11.92
N TYR A 269 9.18 4.30 -11.83
CA TYR A 269 7.98 4.13 -11.03
C TYR A 269 6.88 3.37 -11.78
N GLY A 270 6.19 2.47 -11.08
CA GLY A 270 5.08 1.72 -11.66
C GLY A 270 4.75 0.43 -10.91
N ASN A 271 3.62 -0.16 -11.28
CA ASN A 271 3.08 -1.39 -10.70
C ASN A 271 3.32 -2.64 -11.57
N CYS A 272 4.24 -2.59 -12.54
CA CYS A 272 4.47 -3.68 -13.49
C CYS A 272 4.81 -5.04 -12.84
N SER A 273 5.50 -5.05 -11.70
CA SER A 273 5.84 -6.30 -10.99
C SER A 273 4.68 -6.87 -10.16
N THR A 274 3.69 -6.03 -9.83
CA THR A 274 2.58 -6.40 -8.94
C THR A 274 1.28 -6.61 -9.71
N LEU A 275 0.80 -5.59 -10.42
CA LEU A 275 -0.40 -5.68 -11.26
C LEU A 275 -0.12 -6.45 -12.56
N GLN A 276 1.13 -6.42 -13.05
CA GLN A 276 1.54 -7.16 -14.24
C GLN A 276 0.71 -6.75 -15.47
N PHE A 277 0.54 -7.65 -16.44
CA PHE A 277 -0.22 -7.41 -17.67
C PHE A 277 -1.11 -8.61 -17.99
N CYS A 278 -2.24 -8.34 -18.65
CA CYS A 278 -3.18 -9.32 -19.21
C CYS A 278 -3.88 -10.27 -18.23
N ASP A 279 -3.77 -10.05 -16.91
CA ASP A 279 -4.49 -10.77 -15.83
C ASP A 279 -4.36 -12.31 -15.80
N VAL A 280 -3.40 -12.88 -16.55
CA VAL A 280 -3.14 -14.34 -16.55
C VAL A 280 -2.16 -14.80 -15.47
N GLY A 281 -1.54 -13.85 -14.75
CA GLY A 281 -0.56 -14.10 -13.70
C GLY A 281 0.83 -14.45 -14.23
N GLY A 282 1.86 -13.84 -13.62
CA GLY A 282 3.27 -14.04 -13.96
C GLY A 282 3.75 -13.33 -15.23
N VAL A 283 2.96 -12.41 -15.81
CA VAL A 283 3.28 -11.81 -17.13
C VAL A 283 3.64 -10.34 -17.01
N TRP A 284 4.94 -10.06 -17.02
CA TRP A 284 5.51 -8.73 -17.18
C TRP A 284 6.94 -8.85 -17.71
N PRO A 285 7.58 -7.78 -18.27
CA PRO A 285 8.82 -7.92 -19.03
C PRO A 285 9.93 -8.70 -18.33
N VAL A 286 10.17 -8.42 -17.04
CA VAL A 286 11.21 -9.10 -16.27
C VAL A 286 10.84 -10.54 -15.98
N ALA A 287 9.57 -10.87 -15.67
CA ALA A 287 9.17 -12.27 -15.53
C ALA A 287 9.39 -13.08 -16.82
N ILE A 288 9.15 -12.46 -17.99
CA ILE A 288 9.38 -13.08 -19.32
C ILE A 288 10.88 -13.14 -19.69
N GLY A 289 11.76 -12.52 -18.90
CA GLY A 289 13.22 -12.60 -19.07
C GLY A 289 13.86 -11.36 -19.70
N HIS A 290 13.10 -10.31 -20.03
CA HIS A 290 13.65 -9.08 -20.58
C HIS A 290 13.78 -7.98 -19.52
N PRO A 291 14.88 -7.20 -19.47
CA PRO A 291 15.01 -6.07 -18.56
C PRO A 291 13.88 -5.05 -18.76
N CYS A 292 13.42 -4.44 -17.65
CA CYS A 292 12.57 -3.26 -17.73
C CYS A 292 13.30 -2.16 -18.52
N TYR A 293 12.61 -1.54 -19.47
CA TYR A 293 13.18 -0.46 -20.30
C TYR A 293 12.91 0.95 -19.77
N GLY A 294 12.09 1.09 -18.72
CA GLY A 294 11.78 2.39 -18.12
C GLY A 294 10.82 3.25 -18.95
N CYS A 295 9.94 2.62 -19.74
CA CYS A 295 8.97 3.35 -20.57
C CYS A 295 7.99 4.23 -19.76
N ASN A 296 7.82 3.95 -18.45
CA ASN A 296 7.01 4.73 -17.53
C ASN A 296 7.72 5.98 -16.98
N GLU A 297 8.99 6.23 -17.26
CA GLU A 297 9.70 7.36 -16.65
C GLU A 297 10.35 8.23 -17.74
N GLU A 298 10.07 9.53 -17.64
CA GLU A 298 10.66 10.56 -18.51
C GLU A 298 12.19 10.51 -18.42
N ASN A 299 12.88 10.69 -19.54
CA ASN A 299 14.35 10.64 -19.65
C ASN A 299 14.99 9.28 -19.31
N VAL A 300 14.21 8.21 -19.10
CA VAL A 300 14.72 6.84 -18.95
C VAL A 300 14.42 6.04 -20.21
N GLY A 301 13.15 5.70 -20.44
CA GLY A 301 12.71 5.04 -21.68
C GLY A 301 12.95 5.92 -22.89
N PHE A 302 13.37 5.31 -24.01
CA PHE A 302 13.69 5.97 -25.29
C PHE A 302 14.90 6.91 -25.26
N HIS A 303 15.56 7.07 -24.11
CA HIS A 303 16.75 7.89 -23.92
C HIS A 303 17.96 7.03 -23.58
N LYS A 304 17.82 6.17 -22.56
CA LYS A 304 18.86 5.22 -22.19
C LYS A 304 18.81 4.02 -23.13
N ALA A 305 19.97 3.52 -23.53
CA ALA A 305 20.05 2.28 -24.30
C ALA A 305 19.55 1.10 -23.45
N ILE A 306 19.08 0.02 -24.10
CA ILE A 306 18.54 -1.17 -23.41
C ILE A 306 19.55 -1.67 -22.37
N HIS A 307 20.80 -1.89 -22.77
CA HIS A 307 21.86 -2.44 -21.91
C HIS A 307 22.60 -1.40 -21.06
N GLN A 308 22.26 -0.11 -21.17
CA GLN A 308 22.80 0.90 -20.27
C GLN A 308 22.30 0.64 -18.84
N LEU A 309 23.19 0.69 -17.85
CA LEU A 309 22.80 0.42 -16.47
C LEU A 309 21.98 1.59 -15.90
N ALA A 310 21.00 1.23 -15.07
CA ALA A 310 20.23 2.19 -14.28
C ALA A 310 21.08 2.76 -13.14
N SER A 311 20.76 3.98 -12.70
CA SER A 311 21.25 4.45 -11.40
C SER A 311 20.47 3.74 -10.30
N VAL A 312 21.16 3.29 -9.26
CA VAL A 312 20.53 2.65 -8.10
C VAL A 312 20.70 3.60 -6.92
N GLU A 313 19.60 4.21 -6.46
CA GLU A 313 19.62 5.08 -5.28
C GLU A 313 20.03 4.32 -4.01
N ASN A 314 19.78 3.01 -3.97
CA ASN A 314 20.15 2.09 -2.89
C ASN A 314 21.04 0.95 -3.39
N PRO A 315 22.31 1.21 -3.76
CA PRO A 315 23.18 0.24 -4.44
C PRO A 315 23.60 -0.94 -3.56
N THR A 316 23.34 -0.89 -2.24
CA THR A 316 23.73 -1.97 -1.33
C THR A 316 22.68 -3.09 -1.30
N PRO A 317 23.05 -4.32 -1.71
CA PRO A 317 22.17 -5.48 -1.62
C PRO A 317 21.71 -5.71 -0.18
N ARG A 318 20.53 -6.30 0.01
CA ARG A 318 20.16 -6.86 1.33
C ARG A 318 21.21 -7.91 1.71
N VAL A 319 21.75 -7.84 2.93
CA VAL A 319 22.92 -8.64 3.36
C VAL A 319 22.63 -10.15 3.38
N ASP A 320 21.36 -10.57 3.43
CA ASP A 320 20.98 -11.97 3.19
C ASP A 320 20.51 -12.15 1.76
N LYS A 321 21.19 -13.04 1.02
CA LYS A 321 20.75 -13.57 -0.27
C LYS A 321 19.42 -14.30 -0.03
N PRO A 322 18.25 -13.79 -0.42
CA PRO A 322 17.02 -14.54 -0.19
C PRO A 322 17.06 -15.81 -1.06
N ASP A 323 16.46 -16.88 -0.55
CA ASP A 323 16.46 -18.18 -1.23
C ASP A 323 15.92 -18.02 -2.66
N VAL A 324 16.72 -18.42 -3.66
CA VAL A 324 16.34 -18.42 -5.08
C VAL A 324 15.17 -19.31 -5.39
N ASN A 325 14.93 -20.30 -4.52
CA ASN A 325 13.92 -21.32 -4.75
C ASN A 325 12.55 -20.89 -4.22
N ASN A 326 12.46 -19.76 -3.51
CA ASN A 326 11.17 -19.23 -3.06
C ASN A 326 10.40 -18.65 -4.25
N ARG A 327 9.49 -19.46 -4.82
CA ARG A 327 8.41 -18.97 -5.66
C ARG A 327 7.35 -18.33 -4.75
N GLU A 328 7.19 -17.01 -4.82
CA GLU A 328 5.98 -16.39 -4.29
C GLU A 328 4.79 -16.87 -5.13
N GLY A 329 3.93 -17.69 -4.52
CA GLY A 329 2.81 -18.37 -5.16
C GLY A 329 3.06 -19.88 -5.36
N GLY A 330 2.85 -20.67 -4.29
CA GLY A 330 2.97 -22.13 -4.30
C GLY A 330 1.93 -22.79 -3.39
N GLN A 331 1.50 -24.00 -3.77
CA GLN A 331 0.26 -24.70 -3.41
C GLN A 331 -0.15 -24.71 -1.92
N ILE A 332 -1.43 -24.47 -1.68
CA ILE A 332 -2.11 -24.66 -0.38
C ILE A 332 -1.96 -26.12 0.04
N SER A 333 -1.39 -26.38 1.22
CA SER A 333 -1.23 -27.76 1.72
C SER A 333 -2.59 -28.40 2.00
N SER A 334 -2.71 -29.71 1.74
CA SER A 334 -3.90 -30.51 2.04
C SER A 334 -4.29 -30.50 3.53
N THR A 335 -3.33 -30.20 4.41
CA THR A 335 -3.55 -29.97 5.85
C THR A 335 -4.29 -28.66 6.15
N ALA A 336 -4.09 -27.61 5.35
CA ALA A 336 -4.85 -26.35 5.47
C ALA A 336 -6.33 -26.54 5.07
N VAL A 337 -6.62 -27.44 4.12
CA VAL A 337 -7.99 -27.82 3.74
C VAL A 337 -8.68 -28.64 4.85
N GLY A 338 -7.94 -29.53 5.52
CA GLY A 338 -8.46 -30.34 6.63
C GLY A 338 -8.88 -29.52 7.85
N LEU A 339 -8.16 -28.44 8.17
CA LEU A 339 -8.50 -27.54 9.27
C LEU A 339 -9.77 -26.72 9.00
N ILE A 340 -10.05 -26.37 7.74
CA ILE A 340 -11.31 -25.72 7.35
C ILE A 340 -12.47 -26.72 7.44
N GLY A 341 -12.26 -27.98 7.04
CA GLY A 341 -13.27 -29.05 7.16
C GLY A 341 -13.67 -29.36 8.62
N GLY A 342 -12.70 -29.34 9.55
CA GLY A 342 -12.96 -29.56 10.97
C GLY A 342 -13.80 -28.48 11.64
N VAL A 343 -13.65 -27.21 11.21
CA VAL A 343 -14.46 -26.08 11.70
C VAL A 343 -15.89 -26.13 11.17
N VAL A 344 -16.09 -26.60 9.93
CA VAL A 344 -17.44 -26.78 9.35
C VAL A 344 -18.22 -27.91 10.05
N GLY A 345 -17.55 -29.00 10.43
CA GLY A 345 -18.17 -30.14 11.12
C GLY A 345 -18.74 -29.80 12.51
N LEU A 346 -18.04 -28.94 13.27
CA LEU A 346 -18.50 -28.47 14.58
C LEU A 346 -19.67 -27.47 14.47
N VAL A 347 -19.68 -26.62 13.45
CA VAL A 347 -20.74 -25.62 13.23
C VAL A 347 -22.03 -26.28 12.72
N ALA A 348 -21.94 -27.36 11.94
CA ALA A 348 -23.10 -28.14 11.52
C ALA A 348 -23.83 -28.83 12.70
N GLY A 349 -23.07 -29.36 13.67
CA GLY A 349 -23.64 -30.05 14.84
C GLY A 349 -24.46 -29.13 15.75
N VAL A 350 -24.00 -27.89 15.97
CA VAL A 350 -24.70 -26.89 16.80
C VAL A 350 -25.97 -26.38 16.10
N SER A 351 -25.94 -26.30 14.76
CA SER A 351 -27.08 -25.86 13.95
C SER A 351 -28.22 -26.88 13.95
N VAL A 352 -27.92 -28.18 13.98
CA VAL A 352 -28.95 -29.24 13.97
C VAL A 352 -29.69 -29.33 15.31
N MET A 353 -29.04 -29.07 16.45
CA MET A 353 -29.72 -29.07 17.76
C MET A 353 -30.63 -27.85 17.95
N ALA A 354 -30.23 -26.67 17.46
CA ALA A 354 -31.07 -25.46 17.54
C ALA A 354 -32.35 -25.55 16.69
N VAL A 355 -32.28 -26.20 15.53
CA VAL A 355 -33.45 -26.43 14.65
C VAL A 355 -34.42 -27.45 15.25
N ARG A 356 -33.91 -28.45 15.98
CA ARG A 356 -34.74 -29.49 16.62
C ARG A 356 -35.57 -28.95 17.79
N GLU A 357 -35.07 -27.93 18.50
CA GLU A 357 -35.76 -27.32 19.62
C GLU A 357 -36.84 -26.29 19.19
N LEU A 358 -36.60 -25.58 18.08
CA LEU A 358 -37.58 -24.65 17.50
C LEU A 358 -38.77 -25.37 16.82
N GLY A 359 -38.61 -26.63 16.43
CA GLY A 359 -39.70 -27.46 15.89
C GLY A 359 -40.74 -27.90 16.92
N ARG A 360 -40.43 -27.81 18.22
CA ARG A 360 -41.31 -28.30 19.30
C ARG A 360 -42.33 -27.26 19.80
N GLN A 361 -42.19 -25.99 19.43
CA GLN A 361 -43.04 -24.90 19.94
C GLN A 361 -44.13 -24.42 18.96
N LYS A 362 -44.23 -24.96 17.75
CA LYS A 362 -45.19 -24.48 16.72
C LYS A 362 -46.30 -25.48 16.41
N ARG A 363 -46.91 -26.05 17.45
CA ARG A 363 -48.14 -26.87 17.35
C ARG A 363 -49.22 -26.31 18.28
N GLN A 364 -49.71 -25.11 17.97
CA GLN A 364 -51.03 -24.63 18.38
C GLN A 364 -51.27 -23.24 17.78
N GLN A 365 -52.10 -23.17 16.73
CA GLN A 365 -53.16 -22.16 16.60
C GLN A 365 -53.99 -22.44 15.35
N ASP A 366 -55.31 -22.42 15.57
CA ASP A 366 -56.39 -22.87 14.71
C ASP A 366 -56.63 -22.01 13.45
N THR A 367 -57.13 -22.67 12.42
CA THR A 367 -57.68 -22.08 11.18
C THR A 367 -59.19 -21.84 11.30
N ASP A 368 -59.68 -20.70 10.79
CA ASP A 368 -61.09 -20.55 10.38
C ASP A 368 -61.21 -20.29 8.85
N SER A 369 -62.33 -20.79 8.36
CA SER A 369 -62.82 -21.03 7.02
C SER A 369 -63.26 -19.75 6.28
N ARG A 370 -62.32 -18.99 5.69
CA ARG A 370 -62.56 -18.13 4.49
C ARG A 370 -61.33 -17.39 3.94
N GLY A 371 -60.13 -17.97 4.05
CA GLY A 371 -59.02 -17.74 3.11
C GLY A 371 -58.71 -16.28 2.68
N ARG A 372 -58.65 -15.31 3.60
CA ARG A 372 -58.10 -13.97 3.33
C ARG A 372 -57.32 -13.45 4.53
N ILE A 373 -56.01 -13.25 4.36
CA ILE A 373 -55.18 -12.47 5.30
C ILE A 373 -55.08 -11.04 4.75
N THR A 374 -55.69 -10.08 5.44
CA THR A 374 -55.45 -8.64 5.30
C THR A 374 -54.37 -8.24 6.31
N VAL A 375 -53.25 -7.65 5.84
CA VAL A 375 -52.22 -7.14 6.76
C VAL A 375 -52.62 -5.74 7.22
N ASN A 376 -52.88 -5.61 8.52
CA ASN A 376 -53.29 -4.38 9.18
C ASN A 376 -52.08 -3.44 9.41
N ARG A 377 -52.26 -2.14 9.10
CA ARG A 377 -51.28 -1.04 9.14
C ARG A 377 -50.58 -0.86 10.50
N ARG A 378 -51.16 -1.40 11.59
CA ARG A 378 -50.57 -1.40 12.94
C ARG A 378 -49.42 -2.39 13.16
N ASN A 379 -49.32 -3.47 12.37
CA ASN A 379 -48.20 -4.42 12.50
C ASN A 379 -46.95 -3.98 11.72
N PHE A 380 -47.13 -3.19 10.65
CA PHE A 380 -46.01 -2.58 9.91
C PHE A 380 -45.28 -1.50 10.75
N LEU A 381 -46.02 -0.75 11.55
CA LEU A 381 -45.46 0.26 12.48
C LEU A 381 -44.73 -0.37 13.68
N LYS A 382 -45.07 -1.60 14.09
CA LYS A 382 -44.34 -2.31 15.15
C LYS A 382 -43.01 -2.91 14.66
N LEU A 383 -42.90 -3.31 13.39
CA LEU A 383 -41.64 -3.77 12.81
C LEU A 383 -40.65 -2.63 12.55
N SER A 384 -41.15 -1.42 12.24
CA SER A 384 -40.31 -0.23 12.03
C SER A 384 -39.85 0.42 13.35
N ALA A 385 -40.55 0.20 14.46
CA ALA A 385 -40.11 0.64 15.78
C ALA A 385 -38.96 -0.20 16.38
N GLY A 386 -38.73 -1.42 15.88
CA GLY A 386 -37.62 -2.28 16.34
C GLY A 386 -36.25 -1.90 15.77
N GLY A 387 -36.21 -1.19 14.63
CA GLY A 387 -34.96 -0.68 14.04
C GLY A 387 -34.49 0.66 14.64
N ALA A 388 -35.40 1.42 15.26
CA ALA A 388 -35.11 2.74 15.80
C ALA A 388 -34.66 2.72 17.28
N LEU A 389 -34.86 1.61 18.00
CA LEU A 389 -34.47 1.49 19.42
C LEU A 389 -33.03 1.00 19.66
N LEU A 390 -32.24 0.75 18.60
CA LEU A 390 -30.78 0.52 18.71
C LEU A 390 -29.94 1.76 18.38
N ALA A 391 -30.58 2.87 17.99
CA ALA A 391 -29.93 4.17 17.77
C ALA A 391 -30.13 5.16 18.94
N GLY A 392 -30.72 4.70 20.05
CA GLY A 392 -31.17 5.53 21.16
C GLY A 392 -30.35 5.37 22.44
N SER A 393 -29.03 5.21 22.32
CA SER A 393 -28.04 5.47 23.38
C SER A 393 -26.67 5.07 22.86
N SER A 394 -26.11 5.86 21.95
CA SER A 394 -24.65 5.84 21.78
C SER A 394 -24.09 6.50 23.04
N PRO A 395 -23.42 5.80 23.97
CA PRO A 395 -22.41 6.50 24.75
C PRO A 395 -21.49 7.14 23.72
N SER A 396 -21.16 8.42 23.88
CA SER A 396 -20.13 9.08 23.10
C SER A 396 -18.93 8.14 23.01
N LEU A 397 -18.73 7.46 21.88
CA LEU A 397 -17.56 6.64 21.67
C LEU A 397 -16.42 7.65 21.56
N ALA A 398 -15.60 7.71 22.60
CA ALA A 398 -14.34 8.45 22.57
C ALA A 398 -13.57 8.00 21.31
N GLY A 399 -12.97 8.97 20.61
CA GLY A 399 -12.20 8.70 19.40
C GLY A 399 -11.03 7.74 19.65
N PRO A 400 -10.34 7.28 18.60
CA PRO A 400 -9.11 6.51 18.78
C PRO A 400 -8.09 7.33 19.58
N GLU A 401 -7.60 6.77 20.68
CA GLU A 401 -6.58 7.36 21.53
C GLU A 401 -5.38 6.41 21.65
N ASN A 402 -4.18 6.97 21.75
CA ASN A 402 -2.98 6.19 22.02
C ASN A 402 -3.02 5.62 23.44
N ARG A 403 -2.36 4.48 23.64
CA ARG A 403 -2.09 3.98 24.99
C ARG A 403 -1.16 4.94 25.74
N PRO A 404 -1.42 5.22 27.02
CA PRO A 404 -0.51 6.05 27.81
C PRO A 404 0.84 5.34 28.02
N PRO A 405 1.95 6.08 28.16
CA PRO A 405 3.23 5.50 28.55
C PRO A 405 3.12 4.72 29.86
N ILE A 406 3.77 3.56 29.91
CA ILE A 406 3.89 2.77 31.14
C ILE A 406 4.87 3.52 32.08
N PRO A 407 4.48 3.80 33.34
CA PRO A 407 5.35 4.45 34.30
C PRO A 407 6.65 3.67 34.51
N ASN A 408 7.78 4.36 34.52
CA ASN A 408 9.12 3.78 34.67
C ASN A 408 9.49 2.79 33.55
N SER A 409 8.86 2.90 32.37
CA SER A 409 9.20 2.06 31.22
C SER A 409 10.65 2.29 30.80
N LEU A 410 11.36 1.20 30.54
CA LEU A 410 12.80 1.20 30.25
C LEU A 410 13.06 1.58 28.79
N GLY A 411 14.03 2.46 28.57
CA GLY A 411 14.28 3.06 27.27
C GLY A 411 15.74 3.36 27.01
N MET A 412 15.99 4.06 25.91
CA MET A 412 17.32 4.61 25.60
C MET A 412 17.20 6.03 25.09
N LEU A 413 18.16 6.88 25.42
CA LEU A 413 18.37 8.17 24.74
C LEU A 413 19.58 8.02 23.83
N TYR A 414 19.40 8.26 22.54
CA TYR A 414 20.47 8.39 21.56
C TYR A 414 20.70 9.86 21.20
N ASP A 415 21.95 10.29 21.19
CA ASP A 415 22.36 11.63 20.83
C ASP A 415 23.35 11.59 19.66
N SER A 416 22.92 12.04 18.47
CA SER A 416 23.76 12.02 17.25
C SER A 416 25.02 12.88 17.41
N THR A 417 24.92 13.95 18.20
CA THR A 417 25.99 14.94 18.35
C THR A 417 27.16 14.39 19.15
N LEU A 418 26.89 13.45 20.07
CA LEU A 418 27.89 12.70 20.83
C LEU A 418 28.39 11.46 20.09
N CYS A 419 27.68 10.99 19.06
CA CYS A 419 28.05 9.78 18.34
C CYS A 419 29.26 10.04 17.44
N ILE A 420 30.28 9.18 17.55
CA ILE A 420 31.52 9.26 16.75
C ILE A 420 31.62 8.15 15.70
N GLY A 421 30.54 7.41 15.45
CA GLY A 421 30.54 6.37 14.42
C GLY A 421 31.39 5.13 14.72
N CYS A 422 31.95 4.97 15.93
CA CYS A 422 32.91 3.90 16.25
C CYS A 422 32.35 2.46 16.21
N GLN A 423 31.03 2.29 16.08
CA GLN A 423 30.33 1.00 16.00
C GLN A 423 30.54 0.03 17.17
N ALA A 424 31.18 0.43 18.27
CA ALA A 424 31.34 -0.43 19.45
C ALA A 424 30.01 -1.02 19.96
N CYS A 425 28.94 -0.22 19.87
CA CYS A 425 27.58 -0.63 20.25
C CYS A 425 26.99 -1.73 19.36
N VAL A 426 27.43 -1.81 18.09
CA VAL A 426 27.05 -2.84 17.12
C VAL A 426 27.76 -4.13 17.48
N THR A 427 29.09 -4.07 17.62
CA THR A 427 29.94 -5.23 17.97
C THR A 427 29.49 -5.88 19.27
N LYS A 428 29.32 -5.11 20.34
CA LYS A 428 28.89 -5.66 21.64
C LYS A 428 27.48 -6.25 21.60
N CYS A 429 26.60 -5.68 20.77
CA CYS A 429 25.26 -6.23 20.57
C CYS A 429 25.31 -7.55 19.81
N GLN A 430 26.18 -7.68 18.81
CA GLN A 430 26.42 -8.94 18.13
C GLN A 430 26.91 -10.01 19.11
N ASP A 431 27.97 -9.70 19.87
CA ASP A 431 28.60 -10.67 20.77
C ASP A 431 27.63 -11.23 21.83
N ILE A 432 26.70 -10.39 22.32
CA ILE A 432 25.73 -10.80 23.34
C ILE A 432 24.55 -11.57 22.74
N ASN A 433 24.03 -11.12 21.60
CA ASN A 433 22.72 -11.57 21.12
C ASN A 433 22.82 -12.57 19.96
N HIS A 434 23.96 -12.60 19.26
CA HIS A 434 24.22 -13.41 18.07
C HIS A 434 25.70 -13.85 18.05
N PRO A 435 26.14 -14.67 19.03
CA PRO A 435 27.54 -15.08 19.17
C PRO A 435 28.04 -15.93 17.99
N GLU A 436 27.12 -16.67 17.35
CA GLU A 436 27.33 -17.25 16.03
C GLU A 436 27.28 -16.10 14.99
N ARG A 437 28.45 -15.59 14.62
CA ARG A 437 28.55 -14.57 13.56
C ARG A 437 28.00 -15.14 12.26
N ASN A 438 27.38 -14.29 11.42
CA ASN A 438 26.73 -14.68 10.17
C ASN A 438 27.47 -15.84 9.47
N PRO A 439 26.89 -17.06 9.45
CA PRO A 439 27.57 -18.24 8.92
C PRO A 439 27.61 -18.26 7.38
N VAL A 440 26.92 -17.33 6.72
CA VAL A 440 26.80 -17.25 5.25
C VAL A 440 27.11 -15.83 4.77
N GLY A 441 28.30 -15.62 4.19
CA GLY A 441 28.71 -14.34 3.58
C GLY A 441 29.97 -13.72 4.21
N GLU A 442 30.35 -12.53 3.74
CA GLU A 442 31.47 -11.78 4.33
C GLU A 442 31.15 -11.43 5.78
N GLN A 443 32.13 -11.64 6.67
CA GLN A 443 32.04 -11.21 8.06
C GLN A 443 32.04 -9.68 8.10
N THR A 444 30.87 -9.07 8.31
CA THR A 444 30.73 -7.60 8.30
C THR A 444 31.20 -7.01 9.62
N TRP A 445 32.52 -6.83 9.77
CA TRP A 445 33.10 -6.29 11.01
C TRP A 445 32.95 -4.79 11.19
N SER A 446 32.44 -4.01 10.24
CA SER A 446 32.05 -2.60 10.47
C SER A 446 31.53 -1.97 9.16
N ASN A 447 30.30 -2.27 8.72
CA ASN A 447 29.56 -1.48 7.70
C ASN A 447 28.17 -2.10 7.40
N ASN A 448 27.34 -2.35 8.42
CA ASN A 448 25.93 -2.66 8.13
C ASN A 448 25.17 -1.34 7.99
N ASP A 449 25.00 -0.86 6.77
CA ASP A 449 24.10 0.24 6.45
C ASP A 449 22.63 -0.16 6.55
N LYS A 450 22.28 -1.40 6.94
CA LYS A 450 20.89 -1.86 7.19
C LYS A 450 20.82 -2.88 8.34
N LEU A 451 19.74 -2.86 9.12
CA LEU A 451 19.44 -3.90 10.11
C LEU A 451 19.17 -5.23 9.40
N THR A 452 19.62 -6.34 10.00
CA THR A 452 19.46 -7.72 9.50
C THR A 452 18.91 -8.61 10.62
N PRO A 453 18.52 -9.87 10.33
CA PRO A 453 18.16 -10.86 11.36
C PRO A 453 19.28 -11.10 12.38
N TYR A 454 20.52 -10.85 11.97
CA TYR A 454 21.71 -11.02 12.78
C TYR A 454 22.13 -9.76 13.52
N THR A 455 21.53 -8.59 13.24
CA THR A 455 21.93 -7.31 13.84
C THR A 455 20.74 -6.57 14.45
N ASN A 456 20.71 -6.54 15.78
CA ASN A 456 19.67 -5.85 16.54
C ASN A 456 19.88 -4.32 16.63
N ASN A 457 21.08 -3.83 16.32
CA ASN A 457 21.34 -2.40 16.10
C ASN A 457 22.47 -2.19 15.08
N ILE A 458 22.48 -1.02 14.43
CA ILE A 458 23.54 -0.56 13.52
C ILE A 458 23.82 0.94 13.71
N ILE A 459 24.94 1.43 13.17
CA ILE A 459 25.21 2.86 12.98
C ILE A 459 25.25 3.17 11.48
N GLN A 460 24.43 4.13 11.03
CA GLN A 460 24.49 4.67 9.68
C GLN A 460 25.07 6.09 9.71
N VAL A 461 25.56 6.55 8.55
CA VAL A 461 26.00 7.93 8.33
C VAL A 461 25.12 8.57 7.25
N TRP A 462 24.61 9.75 7.54
CA TRP A 462 24.05 10.66 6.55
C TRP A 462 25.13 11.67 6.15
N SER A 463 25.18 12.06 4.88
CA SER A 463 26.08 13.10 4.38
C SER A 463 25.42 13.99 3.33
N SER A 464 25.90 15.22 3.22
CA SER A 464 25.46 16.25 2.27
C SER A 464 26.67 17.02 1.74
N GLY A 465 26.70 17.33 0.44
CA GLY A 465 27.81 18.04 -0.19
C GLY A 465 29.16 17.33 0.00
N THR A 466 30.17 18.07 0.46
CA THR A 466 31.52 17.53 0.73
C THR A 466 31.60 16.62 1.96
N GLY A 467 30.61 16.64 2.85
CA GLY A 467 30.55 15.74 4.02
C GLY A 467 31.67 15.93 5.06
N VAL A 468 32.24 17.12 5.16
CA VAL A 468 33.38 17.40 6.06
C VAL A 468 32.95 17.92 7.44
N ASN A 469 31.76 18.49 7.56
CA ASN A 469 31.29 19.15 8.77
C ASN A 469 30.32 18.28 9.59
N LYS A 470 30.73 17.82 10.78
CA LYS A 470 29.84 17.00 11.63
C LYS A 470 28.61 17.80 12.09
N ASP A 471 27.44 17.16 12.05
CA ASP A 471 26.14 17.68 12.49
C ASP A 471 25.72 18.99 11.80
N GLN A 472 26.04 19.14 10.52
CA GLN A 472 25.64 20.30 9.70
C GLN A 472 24.87 19.88 8.45
N GLU A 473 23.85 20.66 8.07
CA GLU A 473 23.00 20.39 6.90
C GLU A 473 23.75 20.56 5.56
N LYS A 474 24.63 21.56 5.50
CA LYS A 474 25.42 21.89 4.31
C LYS A 474 26.84 21.36 4.47
N ASP A 475 27.33 20.64 3.46
CA ASP A 475 28.69 20.10 3.45
C ASP A 475 29.01 19.24 4.68
N GLY A 476 27.99 18.62 5.27
CA GLY A 476 28.08 17.98 6.56
C GLY A 476 27.66 16.53 6.59
N TYR A 477 27.88 15.89 7.75
CA TYR A 477 27.56 14.50 8.00
C TYR A 477 27.06 14.29 9.43
N ALA A 478 26.25 13.28 9.67
CA ALA A 478 25.77 12.92 11.00
C ALA A 478 25.56 11.41 11.12
N TYR A 479 25.74 10.86 12.33
CA TYR A 479 25.53 9.44 12.59
C TYR A 479 24.13 9.20 13.17
N ILE A 480 23.57 8.03 12.87
CA ILE A 480 22.31 7.58 13.46
C ILE A 480 22.39 6.11 13.87
N LYS A 481 21.99 5.82 15.11
CA LYS A 481 21.80 4.45 15.59
C LYS A 481 20.40 3.97 15.23
N LYS A 482 20.31 2.95 14.37
CA LYS A 482 19.03 2.28 14.05
C LYS A 482 18.85 1.05 14.92
N GLN A 483 17.69 0.93 15.56
CA GLN A 483 17.29 -0.17 16.43
C GLN A 483 15.79 -0.11 16.72
N CYS A 484 15.24 -1.13 17.40
CA CYS A 484 13.82 -1.10 17.79
C CYS A 484 13.55 0.11 18.69
N MET A 485 12.50 0.87 18.36
CA MET A 485 12.13 2.07 19.12
C MET A 485 11.32 1.78 20.40
N HIS A 486 10.91 0.52 20.60
CA HIS A 486 10.09 0.10 21.74
C HIS A 486 8.88 1.02 21.96
N CYS A 487 8.14 1.31 20.88
CA CYS A 487 6.98 2.22 20.85
C CYS A 487 6.07 2.01 22.07
N VAL A 488 5.60 3.12 22.66
CA VAL A 488 4.62 3.12 23.75
C VAL A 488 3.37 2.37 23.30
N ASP A 489 2.91 2.68 22.09
CA ASP A 489 1.80 1.99 21.43
C ASP A 489 2.28 1.25 20.15
N PRO A 490 2.77 0.00 20.30
CA PRO A 490 3.50 -0.68 19.22
C PRO A 490 2.58 -1.33 18.18
N ASN A 491 2.61 -0.80 16.95
CA ASN A 491 1.94 -1.39 15.76
C ASN A 491 2.26 -2.89 15.56
N CYS A 492 3.50 -3.29 15.85
CA CYS A 492 3.94 -4.67 15.67
C CYS A 492 3.27 -5.66 16.63
N VAL A 493 2.84 -5.21 17.81
CA VAL A 493 2.04 -6.01 18.75
C VAL A 493 0.59 -6.05 18.26
N SER A 494 0.01 -4.91 17.89
CA SER A 494 -1.38 -4.82 17.41
C SER A 494 -1.66 -5.70 16.19
N VAL A 495 -0.70 -5.81 15.27
CA VAL A 495 -0.88 -6.58 14.02
C VAL A 495 -0.59 -8.08 14.17
N CYS A 496 -0.05 -8.54 15.31
CA CYS A 496 0.39 -9.91 15.46
C CYS A 496 -0.80 -10.85 15.75
N PRO A 497 -1.24 -11.71 14.79
CA PRO A 497 -2.47 -12.49 14.95
C PRO A 497 -2.35 -13.58 16.02
N VAL A 498 -1.11 -14.02 16.30
CA VAL A 498 -0.80 -15.09 17.25
C VAL A 498 -0.20 -14.57 18.55
N GLN A 499 -0.11 -13.24 18.71
CA GLN A 499 0.46 -12.58 19.90
C GLN A 499 1.90 -13.04 20.21
N ALA A 500 2.70 -13.34 19.18
CA ALA A 500 4.14 -13.62 19.34
C ALA A 500 4.95 -12.37 19.74
N LEU A 501 4.40 -11.16 19.55
CA LEU A 501 4.97 -9.91 20.05
C LEU A 501 4.08 -9.38 21.18
N LYS A 502 4.68 -9.04 22.33
CA LYS A 502 3.95 -8.55 23.50
C LYS A 502 4.67 -7.37 24.15
N LYS A 503 3.92 -6.36 24.58
CA LYS A 503 4.44 -5.27 25.40
C LYS A 503 4.42 -5.70 26.87
N ASP A 504 5.57 -5.69 27.53
CA ASP A 504 5.66 -5.97 28.96
C ASP A 504 5.00 -4.82 29.76
N PRO A 505 4.04 -5.10 30.66
CA PRO A 505 3.29 -4.07 31.35
C PRO A 505 4.06 -3.36 32.46
N LYS A 506 5.25 -3.85 32.85
CA LYS A 506 6.07 -3.25 33.92
C LYS A 506 7.25 -2.46 33.36
N THR A 507 8.01 -3.09 32.47
CA THR A 507 9.22 -2.55 31.87
C THR A 507 8.96 -1.83 30.56
N GLY A 508 7.81 -2.08 29.92
CA GLY A 508 7.52 -1.57 28.58
C GLY A 508 8.37 -2.21 27.47
N ILE A 509 9.18 -3.23 27.74
CA ILE A 509 9.94 -3.89 26.67
C ILE A 509 8.95 -4.60 25.74
N VAL A 510 9.17 -4.48 24.44
CA VAL A 510 8.38 -5.26 23.46
C VAL A 510 9.12 -6.57 23.28
N HIS A 511 8.60 -7.65 23.82
CA HIS A 511 9.18 -8.99 23.73
C HIS A 511 8.73 -9.72 22.49
N TYR A 512 9.59 -10.62 22.01
CA TYR A 512 9.30 -11.56 20.94
C TYR A 512 9.40 -13.01 21.44
N ASP A 513 8.39 -13.81 21.14
CA ASP A 513 8.37 -15.25 21.42
C ASP A 513 8.43 -16.03 20.11
N ALA A 514 9.60 -16.60 19.81
CA ALA A 514 9.81 -17.41 18.63
C ALA A 514 8.96 -18.68 18.59
N SER A 515 8.60 -19.25 19.75
CA SER A 515 7.83 -20.50 19.82
C SER A 515 6.36 -20.34 19.39
N VAL A 516 5.84 -19.12 19.46
CA VAL A 516 4.46 -18.77 19.06
C VAL A 516 4.41 -18.20 17.64
N CYS A 517 5.56 -17.75 17.13
CA CYS A 517 5.67 -17.07 15.85
C CYS A 517 5.33 -18.00 14.68
N THR A 518 4.40 -17.56 13.82
CA THR A 518 4.05 -18.27 12.58
C THR A 518 4.78 -17.77 11.35
N GLY A 519 5.66 -16.77 11.50
CA GLY A 519 6.43 -16.21 10.40
C GLY A 519 5.60 -15.42 9.37
N CYS A 520 4.39 -14.95 9.72
CA CYS A 520 3.51 -14.20 8.80
C CYS A 520 4.01 -12.82 8.37
N ARG A 521 5.04 -12.27 9.04
CA ARG A 521 5.74 -11.00 8.71
C ARG A 521 4.89 -9.72 8.73
N TYR A 522 3.65 -9.75 9.20
CA TYR A 522 2.83 -8.54 9.33
C TYR A 522 3.48 -7.46 10.21
N CYS A 523 4.22 -7.87 11.24
CA CYS A 523 4.98 -6.96 12.09
C CYS A 523 6.05 -6.16 11.33
N MET A 524 6.62 -6.70 10.25
CA MET A 524 7.58 -6.00 9.40
C MET A 524 6.90 -4.91 8.58
N VAL A 525 5.69 -5.19 8.09
CA VAL A 525 4.88 -4.25 7.30
C VAL A 525 4.34 -3.12 8.18
N ALA A 526 3.90 -3.45 9.40
CA ALA A 526 3.23 -2.49 10.29
C ALA A 526 4.20 -1.54 11.01
N CYS A 527 5.48 -1.89 11.12
CA CYS A 527 6.42 -1.06 11.84
C CYS A 527 7.00 0.06 10.97
N PRO A 528 6.79 1.34 11.34
CA PRO A 528 7.27 2.46 10.55
C PRO A 528 8.80 2.56 10.51
N PHE A 529 9.48 1.96 11.49
CA PHE A 529 10.94 1.95 11.60
C PHE A 529 11.59 0.80 10.82
N ASN A 530 10.81 0.02 10.07
CA ASN A 530 11.28 -1.13 9.28
C ASN A 530 11.95 -2.21 10.17
N ILE A 531 11.31 -2.53 11.31
CA ILE A 531 11.75 -3.49 12.35
C ILE A 531 10.54 -4.31 12.79
N PRO A 532 10.60 -5.62 13.03
CA PRO A 532 11.76 -6.50 13.11
C PRO A 532 12.30 -6.90 11.74
N LYS A 533 13.40 -7.66 11.74
CA LYS A 533 13.93 -8.36 10.55
C LYS A 533 13.61 -9.84 10.64
N TYR A 534 13.47 -10.53 9.51
CA TYR A 534 13.07 -11.93 9.48
C TYR A 534 14.23 -12.79 9.01
N ALA A 535 14.60 -13.82 9.77
CA ALA A 535 15.59 -14.82 9.37
C ALA A 535 14.99 -15.69 8.26
N TYR A 536 15.42 -15.45 7.03
CA TYR A 536 14.89 -16.15 5.85
C TYR A 536 15.49 -17.54 5.65
N ASP A 537 16.59 -17.84 6.33
CA ASP A 537 17.40 -19.05 6.27
C ASP A 537 17.08 -20.06 7.39
N ASP A 538 16.37 -19.63 8.44
CA ASP A 538 15.78 -20.54 9.40
C ASP A 538 14.53 -21.22 8.81
N LYS A 539 14.49 -22.56 8.82
CA LYS A 539 13.36 -23.39 8.36
C LYS A 539 12.05 -23.04 9.06
N PHE A 540 12.10 -22.49 10.27
CA PHE A 540 10.94 -22.06 11.04
C PHE A 540 10.75 -20.54 11.06
N GLY A 541 11.66 -19.77 10.44
CA GLY A 541 11.43 -18.38 10.11
C GLY A 541 11.18 -17.46 11.31
N ALA A 542 12.20 -17.24 12.14
CA ALA A 542 12.10 -16.34 13.28
C ALA A 542 12.25 -14.86 12.86
N ILE A 543 11.66 -13.96 13.65
CA ILE A 543 11.96 -12.53 13.55
C ILE A 543 13.00 -12.13 14.60
N HIS A 544 13.78 -11.09 14.32
CA HIS A 544 14.81 -10.57 15.20
C HIS A 544 14.67 -9.07 15.35
N LYS A 545 14.84 -8.61 16.58
CA LYS A 545 14.77 -7.21 16.98
C LYS A 545 15.45 -7.02 18.33
N CYS A 546 15.89 -5.79 18.58
CA CYS A 546 16.32 -5.40 19.92
C CYS A 546 15.21 -5.64 20.97
N GLU A 547 15.60 -6.25 22.08
CA GLU A 547 14.81 -6.46 23.31
C GLU A 547 15.51 -5.84 24.53
N LEU A 548 16.32 -4.81 24.29
CA LEU A 548 17.18 -4.19 25.31
C LEU A 548 18.10 -5.21 26.03
N CYS A 549 18.51 -6.26 25.32
CA CYS A 549 19.25 -7.42 25.86
C CYS A 549 18.51 -8.18 26.98
N ASN A 550 17.18 -8.12 27.02
CA ASN A 550 16.35 -8.83 28.00
C ASN A 550 15.44 -9.90 27.37
N GLN A 551 15.77 -10.37 26.18
CA GLN A 551 15.13 -11.57 25.63
C GLN A 551 15.52 -12.81 26.43
N LYS A 552 14.68 -13.84 26.33
CA LYS A 552 14.88 -15.15 26.95
C LYS A 552 16.24 -15.74 26.57
N GLY A 553 16.97 -16.24 27.56
CA GLY A 553 18.33 -16.78 27.44
C GLY A 553 19.44 -15.75 27.63
N VAL A 554 19.15 -14.44 27.52
CA VAL A 554 20.13 -13.37 27.77
C VAL A 554 19.84 -12.67 29.10
N GLU A 555 18.61 -12.17 29.30
CA GLU A 555 18.10 -11.56 30.54
C GLU A 555 19.11 -10.66 31.28
N ARG A 556 19.83 -9.78 30.56
CA ARG A 556 20.89 -8.97 31.18
C ARG A 556 20.37 -8.01 32.23
N LEU A 557 19.21 -7.39 31.98
CA LEU A 557 18.62 -6.42 32.90
C LEU A 557 18.20 -7.11 34.20
N ASP A 558 17.60 -8.30 34.08
CA ASP A 558 17.17 -9.09 35.24
C ASP A 558 18.37 -9.55 36.11
N LYS A 559 19.56 -9.67 35.51
CA LYS A 559 20.83 -10.00 36.17
C LYS A 559 21.58 -8.75 36.69
N GLY A 560 20.96 -7.57 36.65
CA GLY A 560 21.55 -6.30 37.10
C GLY A 560 22.56 -5.68 36.12
N GLY A 561 22.66 -6.21 34.90
CA GLY A 561 23.51 -5.66 33.83
C GLY A 561 22.79 -4.61 32.99
N LEU A 562 23.55 -3.92 32.13
CA LEU A 562 23.01 -2.97 31.16
C LEU A 562 22.88 -3.61 29.76
N PRO A 563 22.07 -3.03 28.86
CA PRO A 563 22.13 -3.40 27.44
C PRO A 563 23.55 -3.19 26.92
N GLY A 564 24.10 -4.15 26.20
CA GLY A 564 25.52 -4.11 25.82
C GLY A 564 25.91 -2.89 24.98
N CYS A 565 25.00 -2.41 24.13
CA CYS A 565 25.23 -1.20 23.33
C CYS A 565 25.41 0.08 24.17
N VAL A 566 24.84 0.12 25.37
CA VAL A 566 24.94 1.22 26.33
C VAL A 566 26.22 1.07 27.15
N GLU A 567 26.48 -0.13 27.67
CA GLU A 567 27.68 -0.45 28.45
C GLU A 567 28.98 -0.08 27.72
N VAL A 568 29.05 -0.37 26.42
CA VAL A 568 30.25 -0.19 25.61
C VAL A 568 30.39 1.20 24.99
N CYS A 569 29.39 2.07 25.08
CA CYS A 569 29.41 3.35 24.38
C CYS A 569 30.46 4.30 24.99
N PRO A 570 31.55 4.63 24.27
CA PRO A 570 32.66 5.38 24.88
C PRO A 570 32.31 6.84 25.13
N THR A 571 31.43 7.41 24.30
CA THR A 571 31.10 8.85 24.30
C THR A 571 29.81 9.18 25.03
N GLY A 572 29.06 8.21 25.54
CA GLY A 572 27.73 8.46 26.12
C GLY A 572 26.66 8.86 25.10
N ALA A 573 26.90 8.62 23.81
CA ALA A 573 25.93 8.86 22.74
C ALA A 573 24.67 7.99 22.86
N VAL A 574 24.73 6.89 23.61
CA VAL A 574 23.54 6.13 23.99
C VAL A 574 23.58 5.86 25.49
N ILE A 575 22.50 6.24 26.19
CA ILE A 575 22.31 5.99 27.62
C ILE A 575 20.98 5.26 27.86
N PHE A 576 20.86 4.62 29.02
CA PHE A 576 19.74 3.78 29.44
C PHE A 576 19.13 4.31 30.75
N GLY A 577 17.82 4.16 30.90
CA GLY A 577 17.08 4.63 32.05
C GLY A 577 15.57 4.50 31.82
N THR A 578 14.77 5.13 32.69
CA THR A 578 13.33 5.23 32.45
C THR A 578 13.03 6.24 31.34
N ARG A 579 11.94 6.03 30.60
CA ARG A 579 11.51 6.93 29.52
C ARG A 579 11.34 8.36 30.03
N GLU A 580 10.78 8.53 31.22
CA GLU A 580 10.54 9.83 31.84
C GLU A 580 11.83 10.59 32.10
N GLU A 581 12.82 9.95 32.71
CA GLU A 581 14.12 10.56 32.99
C GLU A 581 14.89 10.86 31.70
N LEU A 582 14.85 9.95 30.73
CA LEU A 582 15.51 10.12 29.43
C LEU A 582 14.89 11.27 28.62
N LEU A 583 13.55 11.42 28.66
CA LEU A 583 12.86 12.53 28.02
C LEU A 583 13.17 13.86 28.72
N ALA A 584 13.20 13.86 30.05
CA ALA A 584 13.60 15.03 30.82
C ALA A 584 15.04 15.45 30.52
N GLU A 585 15.97 14.50 30.42
CA GLU A 585 17.35 14.77 30.01
C GLU A 585 17.43 15.32 28.59
N ALA A 586 16.68 14.72 27.64
CA ALA A 586 16.67 15.18 26.25
C ALA A 586 16.21 16.64 26.17
N LYS A 587 15.11 16.98 26.85
CA LYS A 587 14.61 18.36 26.95
C LYS A 587 15.59 19.29 27.65
N ARG A 588 16.25 18.83 28.73
CA ARG A 588 17.28 19.60 29.43
C ARG A 588 18.42 19.98 28.49
N ARG A 589 18.92 19.05 27.67
CA ARG A 589 20.00 19.33 26.69
C ARG A 589 19.62 20.42 25.68
N LEU A 590 18.36 20.43 25.23
CA LEU A 590 17.85 21.45 24.31
C LEU A 590 17.72 22.85 24.94
N THR A 591 17.74 22.97 26.27
CA THR A 591 17.68 24.28 26.95
C THR A 591 19.03 24.99 27.02
N PHE A 592 20.14 24.28 26.80
CA PHE A 592 21.46 24.87 26.90
C PHE A 592 21.78 25.75 25.69
N LYS A 593 22.56 26.81 25.93
CA LYS A 593 23.01 27.71 24.86
C LYS A 593 24.18 27.07 24.12
N VAL A 594 24.10 27.07 22.80
CA VAL A 594 25.17 26.55 21.93
C VAL A 594 26.53 27.18 22.29
N GLY A 595 27.54 26.34 22.48
CA GLY A 595 28.90 26.74 22.82
C GLY A 595 29.24 26.77 24.32
N ASP A 596 28.24 26.81 25.21
CA ASP A 596 28.46 26.70 26.66
C ASP A 596 28.96 25.30 27.01
N GLU A 597 29.66 25.13 28.13
CA GLU A 597 30.07 23.80 28.61
C GLU A 597 28.97 23.17 29.46
N TYR A 598 28.68 21.89 29.21
CA TYR A 598 27.75 21.13 30.05
C TYR A 598 28.30 19.74 30.35
N GLY A 599 27.97 19.27 31.56
CA GLY A 599 28.23 17.90 31.98
C GLY A 599 27.16 16.95 31.46
N TYR A 600 27.59 15.76 31.01
CA TYR A 600 26.69 14.70 30.60
C TYR A 600 27.16 13.33 31.08
N PRO A 601 26.23 12.42 31.42
CA PRO A 601 26.60 11.09 31.89
C PRO A 601 26.81 10.11 30.73
N ARG A 602 27.56 9.03 30.99
CA ARG A 602 27.58 7.85 30.11
C ARG A 602 26.86 6.69 30.76
N GLN A 603 26.39 5.76 29.93
CA GLN A 603 25.64 4.57 30.30
C GLN A 603 24.27 4.85 30.93
N THR A 604 24.17 5.58 32.03
CA THR A 604 22.91 5.87 32.75
C THR A 604 22.92 7.29 33.30
N LEU A 605 21.77 7.86 33.59
CA LEU A 605 21.66 9.20 34.19
C LEU A 605 22.23 9.29 35.62
N HIS A 606 22.38 8.16 36.30
CA HIS A 606 22.90 8.09 37.66
C HIS A 606 24.42 7.84 37.70
N SER A 607 25.07 7.72 36.54
CA SER A 607 26.52 7.58 36.47
C SER A 607 27.21 8.89 36.84
N ASN A 608 28.14 8.84 37.79
CA ASN A 608 28.92 10.00 38.22
C ASN A 608 30.20 10.14 37.36
N ASP A 609 30.00 10.53 36.10
CA ASP A 609 31.04 10.61 35.07
C ASP A 609 31.39 12.09 34.79
N PRO A 610 32.67 12.50 34.83
CA PRO A 610 33.06 13.92 34.73
C PRO A 610 33.12 14.44 33.27
N ASN A 611 32.31 13.90 32.35
CA ASN A 611 32.41 14.28 30.94
C ASN A 611 31.80 15.66 30.71
N VAL A 612 32.56 16.53 30.06
CA VAL A 612 32.15 17.88 29.69
C VAL A 612 32.39 18.07 28.20
N ILE A 613 31.39 18.61 27.50
CA ILE A 613 31.52 19.08 26.12
C ILE A 613 30.90 20.47 25.96
N LYS A 614 31.26 21.13 24.86
CA LYS A 614 30.53 22.31 24.42
C LYS A 614 29.19 21.90 23.82
N VAL A 615 28.13 22.58 24.23
CA VAL A 615 26.76 22.35 23.76
C VAL A 615 26.74 22.46 22.23
N PRO A 616 26.40 21.36 21.52
CA PRO A 616 26.31 21.37 20.07
C PRO A 616 25.03 22.06 19.62
N LYS A 617 24.95 22.37 18.32
CA LYS A 617 23.68 22.81 17.73
C LYS A 617 22.76 21.59 17.62
N TYR A 618 21.63 21.62 18.31
CA TYR A 618 20.56 20.62 18.16
C TYR A 618 19.45 21.12 17.23
N GLU A 619 18.77 20.19 16.57
CA GLU A 619 17.43 20.42 16.05
C GLU A 619 16.47 20.60 17.24
N ALA A 620 15.56 21.58 17.14
CA ALA A 620 14.58 21.89 18.20
C ALA A 620 13.43 20.87 18.24
N HIS A 621 13.75 19.57 18.23
CA HIS A 621 12.80 18.47 18.18
C HIS A 621 13.36 17.25 18.93
N VAL A 622 12.52 16.63 19.78
CA VAL A 622 12.85 15.38 20.48
C VAL A 622 12.10 14.25 19.81
N TYR A 623 12.77 13.53 18.92
CA TYR A 623 12.12 12.45 18.18
C TYR A 623 11.85 11.25 19.09
N GLY A 624 10.61 10.77 19.08
CA GLY A 624 10.10 9.72 19.96
C GLY A 624 9.23 10.22 21.11
N GLU A 625 9.09 11.54 21.28
CA GLU A 625 8.16 12.10 22.26
C GLU A 625 6.72 11.78 21.89
N LEU A 626 6.35 12.01 20.62
CA LEU A 626 4.97 11.95 20.12
C LEU A 626 4.80 11.02 18.91
N GLU A 627 5.87 10.77 18.16
CA GLU A 627 5.84 10.09 16.86
C GLU A 627 5.24 8.69 16.98
N GLY A 628 4.15 8.43 16.25
CA GLY A 628 3.49 7.12 16.20
C GLY A 628 2.95 6.65 17.55
N GLY A 629 2.50 7.56 18.41
CA GLY A 629 2.02 7.27 19.77
C GLY A 629 3.11 7.34 20.85
N GLY A 630 4.32 7.79 20.48
CA GLY A 630 5.48 7.90 21.36
C GLY A 630 6.32 6.62 21.44
N THR A 631 7.60 6.78 21.78
CA THR A 631 8.58 5.69 21.84
C THR A 631 9.34 5.67 23.16
N GLN A 632 9.94 4.52 23.50
CA GLN A 632 10.86 4.42 24.65
C GLN A 632 12.31 4.68 24.25
N VAL A 633 12.64 4.61 22.96
CA VAL A 633 13.92 5.10 22.44
C VAL A 633 13.73 6.52 21.93
N ILE A 634 14.44 7.46 22.52
CA ILE A 634 14.40 8.89 22.23
C ILE A 634 15.65 9.27 21.44
N VAL A 635 15.51 10.16 20.46
CA VAL A 635 16.62 10.61 19.61
C VAL A 635 16.74 12.13 19.66
N LEU A 636 17.94 12.60 19.97
CA LEU A 636 18.40 13.96 19.72
C LEU A 636 19.30 13.98 18.50
N SER A 637 19.15 15.01 17.68
CA SER A 637 19.90 15.18 16.44
C SER A 637 20.42 16.60 16.28
N GLY A 638 21.57 16.75 15.61
CA GLY A 638 22.07 18.06 15.16
C GLY A 638 21.60 18.49 13.76
N VAL A 639 20.99 17.57 13.00
CA VAL A 639 20.42 17.80 11.66
C VAL A 639 18.98 17.29 11.60
N PRO A 640 18.14 17.73 10.64
CA PRO A 640 16.78 17.24 10.50
C PRO A 640 16.67 15.72 10.57
N TYR A 641 15.79 15.18 11.43
CA TYR A 641 15.66 13.73 11.62
C TYR A 641 15.32 12.95 10.33
N GLN A 642 14.70 13.60 9.35
CA GLN A 642 14.42 13.03 8.02
C GLN A 642 15.72 12.71 7.27
N ASN A 643 16.75 13.55 7.42
CA ASN A 643 18.07 13.33 6.86
C ASN A 643 18.71 12.07 7.46
N LEU A 644 18.42 11.79 8.73
CA LEU A 644 18.84 10.57 9.41
C LEU A 644 17.96 9.35 9.07
N GLY A 645 17.02 9.47 8.12
CA GLY A 645 16.12 8.40 7.68
C GLY A 645 15.14 7.94 8.77
N LEU A 646 14.77 8.83 9.71
CA LEU A 646 13.68 8.59 10.64
C LEU A 646 12.36 9.02 9.97
N PRO A 647 11.30 8.20 10.00
CA PRO A 647 10.05 8.49 9.31
C PRO A 647 9.30 9.65 9.98
N GLU A 648 8.63 10.48 9.19
CA GLU A 648 7.65 11.43 9.70
C GLU A 648 6.36 10.68 10.06
N LEU A 649 5.92 10.78 11.31
CA LEU A 649 4.78 10.02 11.84
C LEU A 649 3.79 10.94 12.53
N GLU A 650 2.51 10.67 12.32
CA GLU A 650 1.44 11.33 13.06
C GLU A 650 1.48 10.93 14.55
N GLN A 651 0.94 11.79 15.41
CA GLN A 651 0.93 11.53 16.86
C GLN A 651 0.08 10.32 17.24
N LEU A 652 -1.01 10.06 16.51
CA LEU A 652 -1.88 8.91 16.74
C LEU A 652 -1.31 7.68 16.01
N SER A 653 -1.05 6.61 16.75
CA SER A 653 -0.47 5.38 16.21
C SER A 653 -1.43 4.71 15.20
N THR A 654 -0.86 4.11 14.16
CA THR A 654 -1.64 3.32 13.20
C THR A 654 -2.30 2.12 13.87
N GLY A 655 -1.65 1.56 14.90
CA GLY A 655 -2.19 0.53 15.79
C GLY A 655 -3.50 0.97 16.43
N ALA A 656 -3.51 2.09 17.16
CA ALA A 656 -4.70 2.63 17.83
C ALA A 656 -5.84 2.90 16.84
N ARG A 657 -5.53 3.44 15.66
CA ARG A 657 -6.53 3.64 14.59
C ARG A 657 -7.16 2.34 14.14
N SER A 658 -6.33 1.34 13.85
CA SER A 658 -6.79 0.04 13.34
C SER A 658 -7.57 -0.75 14.38
N GLU A 659 -7.10 -0.77 15.63
CA GLU A 659 -7.77 -1.41 16.76
C GLU A 659 -9.11 -0.75 17.03
N TYR A 660 -9.19 0.58 17.02
CA TYR A 660 -10.44 1.32 17.18
C TYR A 660 -11.47 0.95 16.10
N VAL A 661 -11.05 0.91 14.83
CA VAL A 661 -11.93 0.52 13.72
C VAL A 661 -12.41 -0.92 13.89
N GLN A 662 -11.50 -1.85 14.21
CA GLN A 662 -11.86 -3.25 14.44
C GLN A 662 -12.82 -3.40 15.63
N HIS A 663 -12.49 -2.84 16.79
CA HIS A 663 -13.34 -2.90 17.98
C HIS A 663 -14.69 -2.22 17.76
N THR A 664 -14.75 -1.16 16.94
CA THR A 664 -16.02 -0.50 16.61
C THR A 664 -16.87 -1.36 15.68
N LEU A 665 -16.28 -1.96 14.64
CA LEU A 665 -16.98 -2.80 13.67
C LEU A 665 -17.43 -4.14 14.26
N TYR A 666 -16.65 -4.72 15.17
CA TYR A 666 -16.90 -6.03 15.76
C TYR A 666 -17.46 -5.96 17.19
N LYS A 667 -17.77 -4.77 17.71
CA LYS A 667 -18.31 -4.59 19.06
C LYS A 667 -19.59 -5.42 19.24
N GLY A 668 -19.61 -6.30 20.24
CA GLY A 668 -20.77 -7.15 20.54
C GLY A 668 -21.14 -8.14 19.43
N MET A 669 -20.22 -8.43 18.49
CA MET A 669 -20.46 -9.31 17.34
C MET A 669 -21.66 -8.89 16.48
N VAL A 670 -22.13 -7.64 16.60
CA VAL A 670 -23.37 -7.18 15.95
C VAL A 670 -23.27 -7.27 14.43
N LEU A 671 -22.15 -6.84 13.85
CA LEU A 671 -21.94 -6.85 12.41
C LEU A 671 -21.79 -8.29 11.86
N PRO A 672 -20.97 -9.19 12.44
CA PRO A 672 -20.96 -10.61 12.07
C PRO A 672 -22.33 -11.29 12.22
N LEU A 673 -23.06 -11.02 13.31
CA LEU A 673 -24.38 -11.62 13.55
C LEU A 673 -25.43 -11.10 12.56
N ALA A 674 -25.40 -9.81 12.23
CA ALA A 674 -26.26 -9.24 11.20
C ALA A 674 -25.94 -9.79 9.81
N ALA A 675 -24.66 -9.94 9.48
CA ALA A 675 -24.22 -10.57 8.24
C ALA A 675 -24.64 -12.04 8.16
N LEU A 676 -24.45 -12.80 9.25
CA LEU A 676 -24.89 -14.19 9.35
C LEU A 676 -26.42 -14.31 9.26
N ALA A 677 -27.17 -13.48 9.98
CA ALA A 677 -28.63 -13.45 9.92
C ALA A 677 -29.14 -13.09 8.52
N GLY A 678 -28.49 -12.13 7.84
CA GLY A 678 -28.79 -11.77 6.47
C GLY A 678 -28.51 -12.90 5.48
N LEU A 679 -27.37 -13.58 5.63
CA LEU A 679 -27.01 -14.76 4.82
C LEU A 679 -27.99 -15.92 5.08
N SER A 680 -28.33 -16.21 6.34
CA SER A 680 -29.31 -17.23 6.71
C SER A 680 -30.70 -16.90 6.17
N PHE A 681 -31.11 -15.63 6.20
CA PHE A 681 -32.37 -15.18 5.61
C PHE A 681 -32.38 -15.33 4.08
N LEU A 682 -31.29 -14.97 3.40
CA LEU A 682 -31.14 -15.16 1.95
C LEU A 682 -31.19 -16.63 1.54
N VAL A 683 -30.50 -17.50 2.29
CA VAL A 683 -30.53 -18.96 2.09
C VAL A 683 -31.95 -19.50 2.32
N TYR A 684 -32.62 -19.10 3.40
CA TYR A 684 -34.00 -19.49 3.68
C TYR A 684 -34.98 -19.04 2.59
N ARG A 685 -34.84 -17.79 2.11
CA ARG A 685 -35.70 -17.25 1.06
C ARG A 685 -35.53 -18.02 -0.26
N ASN A 686 -34.29 -18.30 -0.65
CA ASN A 686 -34.01 -18.98 -1.90
C ASN A 686 -34.44 -20.47 -1.86
N THR A 687 -34.24 -21.16 -0.72
CA THR A 687 -34.68 -22.56 -0.57
C THR A 687 -36.19 -22.74 -0.42
N LYS A 688 -36.95 -21.67 -0.10
CA LYS A 688 -38.42 -21.72 -0.05
C LYS A 688 -39.07 -21.51 -1.42
N ASN A 689 -38.40 -20.83 -2.34
CA ASN A 689 -38.91 -20.64 -3.70
C ASN A 689 -38.80 -21.91 -4.57
N ASP A 690 -37.88 -22.82 -4.26
CA ASP A 690 -37.73 -24.10 -4.99
C ASP A 690 -38.80 -25.15 -4.63
N LYS A 691 -39.70 -24.89 -3.66
CA LYS A 691 -40.73 -25.85 -3.23
C LYS A 691 -42.14 -25.59 -3.80
N HIS A 692 -42.28 -24.71 -4.79
CA HIS A 692 -43.60 -24.38 -5.36
C HIS A 692 -43.78 -24.70 -6.86
N GLU A 693 -42.83 -25.38 -7.52
CA GLU A 693 -42.93 -25.70 -8.96
C GLU A 693 -42.94 -27.21 -9.30
N GLY A 694 -43.34 -28.09 -8.38
CA GLY A 694 -43.31 -29.53 -8.62
C GLY A 694 -44.48 -30.30 -8.03
N ASP A 695 -45.70 -30.02 -8.50
CA ASP A 695 -46.80 -31.00 -8.54
C ASP A 695 -47.96 -30.39 -9.33
N ASP A 696 -48.12 -30.81 -10.59
CA ASP A 696 -49.41 -30.90 -11.31
C ASP A 696 -49.13 -31.08 -12.82
N SER A 697 -48.94 -32.34 -13.27
CA SER A 697 -49.49 -32.85 -14.55
C SER A 697 -48.97 -34.27 -14.81
N ASN A 698 -49.78 -35.26 -14.47
CA ASN A 698 -49.90 -36.51 -15.25
C ASN A 698 -51.13 -37.25 -14.72
N ASP A 699 -52.27 -37.00 -15.35
CA ASP A 699 -53.35 -37.98 -15.48
C ASP A 699 -54.18 -37.66 -16.73
N ASP A 700 -54.56 -38.73 -17.41
CA ASP A 700 -55.63 -38.89 -18.41
C ASP A 700 -55.42 -38.60 -19.91
N ALA A 701 -55.26 -39.73 -20.62
CA ALA A 701 -56.16 -40.26 -21.67
C ALA A 701 -56.05 -39.74 -23.12
N SER A 702 -55.57 -40.63 -24.01
CA SER A 702 -56.30 -41.28 -25.14
C SER A 702 -55.37 -41.60 -26.30
#